data_AF-A0A1C6K8R1-F1
#
_entry.id   AF-A0A1C6K8R1-F1
#
_cell.length_a   1.000
_cell.length_b   1.000
_cell.length_c   1.000
_cell.angle_alpha   90.00
_cell.angle_beta   90.00
_cell.angle_gamma   90.00
#
_symmetry.space_group_name_H-M   'P 1'
#
loop_
_entity.id
_entity.type
_entity.pdbx_description
1 polymer ?
#
loop_
_entity_poly.entity_id
_entity_poly.type
_entity_poly.pdbx_seq_one_letter_code
_entity_poly.pdbx_strand_id
1 'polypeptide(L)'
;MKKRFCAWALSLLLAVSLFTPVPTAQEGVVLRVGPGGDCATAQQALDSLGADTGALTLLFTADLGEQGALELPPDKGITTVTLGSDDGGLYTVGAYEVYASGIPLTVDGVKINYLYGGGHNQTVPSTSITVRSGSVRWLLGGGGADVAGGVAQVTGQVSIRFENADVAPYSNNDDYLWGGGGTSTAGTDVSVGSVSISISGTTMQREIMGGSYVSARDAVGNTGHVDIAISDCTIEGDVYGGGESSGTSATSTSQSTRIAIQNSTFPLYDGTYGGNILGGGFIMNTDGCVDVLGSAVLDIKNSTITAAIGGPLAFSSKTARAGSTSVTLTGCTVRELVCGGSYSGDGVAAVYSGSSAVHIIDGITFPGGGAIYTQGYVEEDGTATVEGASTLTITGSPVTVGELSGPTDLALGAPLAVTGQYIPADPDRPAAVSLLGTGWRHQDALISYQGQDADANWFTFADDSPAAFQPGPPAVWSLNTPDIRVTAQIQGQGSIDPSDPQTVPWNSTVTFTAHPAAGWQLDSVTAGGQPVEVAQNSFSLPSLRADVALNITFRPLPVQLQDPDTQVQLVCPPESLPAGADPAQIHLQVEPVDRQSDDWNTVHTALADRADQLVAFDIGLYLQDTKVQPGGKVQVSIPIPAGFDRSRLLIYRVEPTGDLVQYPVTVSGDLAQFETDHFSYYVLIQQAAQSPLPAESTLYFADAAGGRVLARAGSAQVRSGQPLPVGTAVQFTAVPASGYQFSRWQVDDRTVAAGADGTLTVTVTDGAQTVTAVFVPAPTGGSEEPTDPNAPTTVPAGSGAPGTAPVPTGDHTALPAAAALALVLGLVLGLALAAAVPGICRRRAGGPH
;
A
#
# COMPACT_ATOMS: atom_id res chain seq x y z
N MET A 1 9.52 7.87 -35.08
CA MET A 1 8.77 6.69 -35.55
C MET A 1 7.68 6.35 -34.54
N LYS A 2 6.42 6.28 -35.00
CA LYS A 2 5.25 5.64 -34.39
C LYS A 2 4.83 6.05 -32.96
N LYS A 3 4.15 7.20 -32.87
CA LYS A 3 2.89 7.34 -32.11
C LYS A 3 1.74 6.86 -33.02
N ARG A 4 0.66 6.32 -32.42
CA ARG A 4 -0.64 5.94 -33.04
C ARG A 4 -0.67 4.56 -33.70
N PHE A 5 -0.98 3.51 -32.92
CA PHE A 5 -1.67 2.30 -33.38
C PHE A 5 -2.01 1.44 -32.15
N CYS A 6 -3.21 1.63 -31.58
CA CYS A 6 -3.98 0.63 -30.80
C CYS A 6 -5.31 1.21 -30.31
N ALA A 7 -6.01 1.93 -31.19
CA ALA A 7 -7.42 2.31 -31.02
C ALA A 7 -8.32 1.60 -32.07
N TRP A 8 -7.81 0.50 -32.65
CA TRP A 8 -8.44 -0.23 -33.76
C TRP A 8 -8.34 -1.75 -33.55
N ALA A 9 -8.68 -2.21 -32.34
CA ALA A 9 -8.86 -3.64 -32.05
C ALA A 9 -10.08 -3.93 -31.15
N LEU A 10 -10.77 -2.91 -30.64
CA LEU A 10 -12.01 -3.05 -29.86
C LEU A 10 -13.28 -2.77 -30.67
N SER A 11 -13.15 -2.28 -31.91
CA SER A 11 -14.29 -1.90 -32.77
C SER A 11 -14.66 -2.95 -33.83
N LEU A 12 -13.95 -4.08 -33.91
CA LEU A 12 -14.19 -5.13 -34.92
C LEU A 12 -14.72 -6.45 -34.34
N LEU A 13 -14.84 -6.58 -33.02
CA LEU A 13 -15.58 -7.65 -32.35
C LEU A 13 -17.07 -7.28 -32.11
N LEU A 14 -17.49 -6.10 -32.58
CA LEU A 14 -18.88 -5.62 -32.52
C LEU A 14 -19.63 -5.67 -33.87
N ALA A 15 -19.04 -6.27 -34.92
CA ALA A 15 -19.57 -6.16 -36.29
C ALA A 15 -19.84 -7.50 -37.00
N VAL A 16 -19.86 -8.63 -36.30
CA VAL A 16 -20.31 -9.93 -36.85
C VAL A 16 -21.20 -10.70 -35.86
N SER A 17 -22.23 -10.03 -35.34
CA SER A 17 -23.43 -10.66 -34.76
C SER A 17 -24.74 -9.96 -35.16
N LEU A 18 -24.67 -8.95 -36.04
CA LEU A 18 -25.83 -8.22 -36.54
C LEU A 18 -26.51 -8.96 -37.70
N PHE A 19 -27.11 -10.11 -37.39
CA PHE A 19 -28.30 -10.66 -38.06
C PHE A 19 -28.96 -11.70 -37.14
N THR A 20 -29.11 -11.39 -35.86
CA THR A 20 -30.31 -11.83 -35.13
C THR A 20 -31.34 -10.72 -35.32
N PRO A 21 -32.61 -11.02 -35.66
CA PRO A 21 -33.63 -9.98 -35.68
C PRO A 21 -33.61 -9.30 -34.31
N VAL A 22 -33.42 -7.98 -34.29
CA VAL A 22 -33.80 -7.17 -33.14
C VAL A 22 -35.27 -7.50 -32.92
N PRO A 23 -35.69 -8.08 -31.77
CA PRO A 23 -37.11 -8.21 -31.50
C PRO A 23 -37.65 -6.78 -31.52
N THR A 24 -38.43 -6.46 -32.53
CA THR A 24 -39.27 -5.26 -32.52
C THR A 24 -39.97 -5.25 -31.18
N ALA A 25 -39.75 -4.20 -30.37
CA ALA A 25 -40.49 -4.00 -29.13
C ALA A 25 -41.98 -4.11 -29.46
N GLN A 26 -42.60 -5.20 -29.02
CA GLN A 26 -44.02 -5.40 -29.17
C GLN A 26 -44.71 -4.24 -28.44
N GLU A 27 -45.66 -3.56 -29.08
CA GLU A 27 -46.44 -2.52 -28.41
C GLU A 27 -47.08 -3.13 -27.15
N GLY A 28 -46.88 -2.49 -26.01
CA GLY A 28 -47.47 -2.95 -24.74
C GLY A 28 -49.00 -2.98 -24.82
N VAL A 29 -49.61 -3.95 -24.15
CA VAL A 29 -51.06 -4.08 -24.05
C VAL A 29 -51.59 -3.18 -22.95
N VAL A 30 -52.62 -2.40 -23.24
CA VAL A 30 -53.30 -1.53 -22.28
C VAL A 30 -54.79 -1.87 -22.29
N LEU A 31 -55.35 -2.23 -21.13
CA LEU A 31 -56.76 -2.63 -20.98
C LEU A 31 -57.43 -1.81 -19.88
N ARG A 32 -58.63 -1.28 -20.17
CA ARG A 32 -59.50 -0.63 -19.20
C ARG A 32 -60.36 -1.67 -18.49
N VAL A 33 -60.31 -1.68 -17.16
CA VAL A 33 -60.99 -2.66 -16.32
C VAL A 33 -62.06 -1.98 -15.46
N GLY A 34 -63.31 -2.40 -15.67
CA GLY A 34 -64.47 -1.93 -14.92
C GLY A 34 -65.69 -1.67 -15.79
N PRO A 35 -66.79 -1.14 -15.21
CA PRO A 35 -68.03 -0.89 -15.94
C PRO A 35 -67.80 0.02 -17.16
N GLY A 36 -68.04 -0.51 -18.36
CA GLY A 36 -67.85 0.23 -19.62
C GLY A 36 -66.41 0.26 -20.17
N GLY A 37 -65.47 -0.46 -19.53
CA GLY A 37 -64.12 -0.71 -20.04
C GLY A 37 -64.02 -1.87 -21.04
N ASP A 38 -62.79 -2.23 -21.41
CA ASP A 38 -62.50 -3.35 -22.31
C ASP A 38 -62.85 -4.70 -21.66
N CYS A 39 -62.70 -4.80 -20.34
CA CYS A 39 -63.03 -5.97 -19.53
C CYS A 39 -63.78 -5.55 -18.26
N ALA A 40 -64.72 -6.37 -17.78
CA ALA A 40 -65.47 -6.05 -16.56
C ALA A 40 -64.68 -6.36 -15.28
N THR A 41 -63.74 -7.31 -15.33
CA THR A 41 -62.89 -7.72 -14.20
C THR A 41 -61.44 -7.90 -14.63
N ALA A 42 -60.51 -7.84 -13.66
CA ALA A 42 -59.09 -8.09 -13.93
C ALA A 42 -58.84 -9.51 -14.45
N GLN A 43 -59.57 -10.52 -13.95
CA GLN A 43 -59.45 -11.90 -14.44
C GLN A 43 -59.83 -12.00 -15.92
N GLN A 44 -60.93 -11.36 -16.34
CA GLN A 44 -61.31 -11.32 -17.76
C GLN A 44 -60.25 -10.66 -18.64
N ALA A 45 -59.58 -9.63 -18.12
CA ALA A 45 -58.47 -8.98 -18.82
C ALA A 45 -57.31 -9.96 -19.04
N LEU A 46 -56.92 -10.73 -18.02
CA LEU A 46 -55.87 -11.75 -18.13
C LEU A 46 -56.24 -12.89 -19.08
N ASP A 47 -57.48 -13.37 -19.04
CA ASP A 47 -57.98 -14.44 -19.91
C ASP A 47 -57.97 -14.03 -21.40
N SER A 48 -58.07 -12.72 -21.68
CA SER A 48 -58.05 -12.17 -23.05
C SER A 48 -56.65 -12.11 -23.69
N LEU A 49 -55.58 -12.32 -22.92
CA LEU A 49 -54.20 -12.14 -23.37
C LEU A 49 -53.69 -13.28 -24.27
N GLY A 50 -52.83 -12.89 -25.23
CA GLY A 50 -52.06 -13.80 -26.09
C GLY A 50 -50.81 -14.39 -25.41
N ALA A 51 -50.09 -15.26 -26.13
CA ALA A 51 -48.90 -15.94 -25.59
C ALA A 51 -47.64 -15.03 -25.47
N ASP A 52 -47.60 -13.92 -26.20
CA ASP A 52 -46.47 -12.99 -26.24
C ASP A 52 -46.97 -11.57 -25.92
N THR A 53 -47.41 -11.34 -24.68
CA THR A 53 -48.07 -10.07 -24.30
C THR A 53 -47.09 -8.90 -24.17
N GLY A 54 -45.84 -9.14 -23.76
CA GLY A 54 -44.90 -8.07 -23.47
C GLY A 54 -45.31 -7.26 -22.23
N ALA A 55 -45.24 -5.93 -22.28
CA ALA A 55 -45.67 -5.08 -21.18
C ALA A 55 -47.20 -4.98 -21.12
N LEU A 56 -47.80 -5.12 -19.93
CA LEU A 56 -49.24 -5.02 -19.69
C LEU A 56 -49.55 -3.86 -18.74
N THR A 57 -50.56 -3.06 -19.07
CA THR A 57 -51.12 -2.04 -18.17
C THR A 57 -52.62 -2.28 -18.00
N LEU A 58 -53.07 -2.42 -16.76
CA LEU A 58 -54.49 -2.50 -16.40
C LEU A 58 -54.92 -1.19 -15.74
N LEU A 59 -55.87 -0.50 -16.37
CA LEU A 59 -56.38 0.81 -15.96
C LEU A 59 -57.78 0.65 -15.39
N PHE A 60 -57.91 0.78 -14.08
CA PHE A 60 -59.18 0.65 -13.37
C PHE A 60 -59.99 1.93 -13.50
N THR A 61 -61.30 1.79 -13.74
CA THR A 61 -62.22 2.92 -13.96
C THR A 61 -63.29 3.07 -12.88
N ALA A 62 -63.33 2.15 -11.91
CA ALA A 62 -64.23 2.15 -10.76
C ALA A 62 -63.71 1.17 -9.70
N ASP A 63 -64.20 1.30 -8.47
CA ASP A 63 -63.99 0.27 -7.45
C ASP A 63 -64.66 -1.05 -7.87
N LEU A 64 -63.87 -2.12 -7.89
CA LEU A 64 -64.34 -3.47 -8.15
C LEU A 64 -64.52 -4.21 -6.82
N GLY A 65 -65.56 -5.03 -6.70
CA GLY A 65 -65.82 -5.81 -5.48
C GLY A 65 -64.76 -6.90 -5.28
N GLU A 66 -64.27 -7.08 -4.06
CA GLU A 66 -63.23 -8.06 -3.73
C GLU A 66 -63.74 -9.50 -3.90
N GLN A 67 -63.10 -10.26 -4.80
CA GLN A 67 -63.38 -11.69 -4.98
C GLN A 67 -62.11 -12.48 -5.30
N GLY A 68 -61.87 -13.56 -4.56
CA GLY A 68 -60.82 -14.55 -4.86
C GLY A 68 -59.40 -14.00 -4.99
N ALA A 69 -58.54 -14.82 -5.60
CA ALA A 69 -57.17 -14.45 -5.94
C ALA A 69 -57.06 -14.10 -7.43
N LEU A 70 -56.23 -13.11 -7.74
CA LEU A 70 -55.80 -12.75 -9.08
C LEU A 70 -54.34 -13.18 -9.26
N GLU A 71 -54.11 -14.21 -10.06
CA GLU A 71 -52.78 -14.75 -10.33
C GLU A 71 -52.30 -14.30 -11.72
N LEU A 72 -51.17 -13.58 -11.77
CA LEU A 72 -50.59 -13.19 -13.06
C LEU A 72 -50.03 -14.44 -13.78
N PRO A 73 -50.41 -14.67 -15.05
CA PRO A 73 -50.09 -15.91 -15.75
C PRO A 73 -48.67 -15.88 -16.32
N PRO A 74 -47.75 -16.77 -15.86
CA PRO A 74 -46.36 -16.78 -16.33
C PRO A 74 -46.21 -17.27 -17.78
N ASP A 75 -47.23 -17.91 -18.35
CA ASP A 75 -47.24 -18.50 -19.69
C ASP A 75 -47.72 -17.55 -20.81
N LYS A 76 -48.08 -16.30 -20.47
CA LYS A 76 -48.57 -15.28 -21.42
C LYS A 76 -47.49 -14.34 -21.96
N GLY A 77 -46.22 -14.64 -21.69
CA GLY A 77 -45.08 -13.83 -22.16
C GLY A 77 -45.10 -12.39 -21.63
N ILE A 78 -45.68 -12.18 -20.44
CA ILE A 78 -45.75 -10.86 -19.80
C ILE A 78 -44.39 -10.52 -19.22
N THR A 79 -43.83 -9.38 -19.60
CA THR A 79 -42.52 -8.92 -19.11
C THR A 79 -42.63 -7.99 -17.91
N THR A 80 -43.72 -7.22 -17.81
CA THR A 80 -44.02 -6.26 -16.74
C THR A 80 -45.52 -6.02 -16.65
N VAL A 81 -46.05 -5.76 -15.46
CA VAL A 81 -47.44 -5.32 -15.24
C VAL A 81 -47.48 -3.98 -14.52
N THR A 82 -48.36 -3.08 -14.96
CA THR A 82 -48.71 -1.85 -14.25
C THR A 82 -50.19 -1.86 -13.90
N LEU A 83 -50.54 -1.64 -12.64
CA LEU A 83 -51.91 -1.46 -12.17
C LEU A 83 -52.11 0.01 -11.82
N GLY A 84 -53.05 0.68 -12.49
CA GLY A 84 -53.30 2.11 -12.28
C GLY A 84 -54.69 2.56 -12.69
N SER A 85 -54.87 3.87 -12.86
CA SER A 85 -56.11 4.47 -13.34
C SER A 85 -55.83 5.58 -14.37
N ASP A 86 -56.77 5.79 -15.29
CA ASP A 86 -56.64 6.80 -16.35
C ASP A 86 -56.96 8.22 -15.86
N ASP A 87 -57.77 8.35 -14.83
CA ASP A 87 -58.29 9.60 -14.30
C ASP A 87 -57.64 10.01 -12.97
N GLY A 88 -56.65 9.24 -12.50
CA GLY A 88 -56.02 9.41 -11.19
C GLY A 88 -56.91 8.98 -10.01
N GLY A 89 -58.03 8.30 -10.26
CA GLY A 89 -58.87 7.72 -9.22
C GLY A 89 -58.15 6.58 -8.49
N LEU A 90 -58.33 6.51 -7.17
CA LEU A 90 -57.76 5.45 -6.33
C LEU A 90 -58.75 4.30 -6.18
N TYR A 91 -58.72 3.34 -7.13
CA TYR A 91 -59.71 2.26 -7.23
C TYR A 91 -59.24 0.91 -6.69
N THR A 92 -60.16 0.14 -6.11
CA THR A 92 -59.93 -1.25 -5.70
C THR A 92 -59.89 -2.20 -6.90
N VAL A 93 -58.83 -3.02 -6.99
CA VAL A 93 -58.57 -3.96 -8.10
C VAL A 93 -59.64 -5.06 -8.25
N GLY A 94 -60.43 -5.32 -7.20
CA GLY A 94 -61.50 -6.33 -7.21
C GLY A 94 -61.04 -7.76 -6.94
N ALA A 95 -59.79 -7.95 -6.54
CA ALA A 95 -59.27 -9.20 -6.02
C ALA A 95 -58.89 -9.04 -4.55
N TYR A 96 -59.13 -10.08 -3.75
CA TYR A 96 -58.72 -10.07 -2.35
C TYR A 96 -57.20 -10.25 -2.23
N GLU A 97 -56.66 -11.18 -3.02
CA GLU A 97 -55.23 -11.45 -3.15
C GLU A 97 -54.76 -11.22 -4.58
N VAL A 98 -53.59 -10.62 -4.75
CA VAL A 98 -52.91 -10.47 -6.04
C VAL A 98 -51.56 -11.16 -5.96
N TYR A 99 -51.31 -12.14 -6.84
CA TYR A 99 -50.03 -12.83 -6.95
C TYR A 99 -49.34 -12.41 -8.24
N ALA A 100 -48.18 -11.76 -8.11
CA ALA A 100 -47.40 -11.31 -9.26
C ALA A 100 -46.67 -12.45 -9.96
N SER A 101 -46.53 -13.62 -9.32
CA SER A 101 -45.93 -14.82 -9.90
C SER A 101 -44.52 -14.59 -10.46
N GLY A 102 -43.75 -13.71 -9.82
CA GLY A 102 -42.40 -13.33 -10.28
C GLY A 102 -42.35 -12.33 -11.43
N ILE A 103 -43.50 -11.91 -11.97
CA ILE A 103 -43.57 -10.88 -13.00
C ILE A 103 -43.39 -9.50 -12.33
N PRO A 104 -42.48 -8.64 -12.83
CA PRO A 104 -42.31 -7.29 -12.33
C PRO A 104 -43.63 -6.50 -12.31
N LEU A 105 -44.02 -6.02 -11.14
CA LEU A 105 -45.30 -5.34 -10.91
C LEU A 105 -45.08 -3.89 -10.46
N THR A 106 -45.77 -2.96 -11.10
CA THR A 106 -45.87 -1.56 -10.67
C THR A 106 -47.29 -1.27 -10.18
N VAL A 107 -47.40 -0.76 -8.96
CA VAL A 107 -48.64 -0.24 -8.37
C VAL A 107 -48.61 1.29 -8.48
N ASP A 108 -49.55 1.84 -9.23
CA ASP A 108 -49.61 3.26 -9.57
C ASP A 108 -51.05 3.78 -9.51
N GLY A 109 -51.57 3.92 -8.29
CA GLY A 109 -52.86 4.58 -8.05
C GLY A 109 -54.03 3.60 -7.87
N VAL A 110 -53.79 2.43 -7.28
CA VAL A 110 -54.84 1.44 -6.97
C VAL A 110 -54.82 1.01 -5.50
N LYS A 111 -55.93 0.42 -5.05
CA LYS A 111 -56.06 -0.23 -3.74
C LYS A 111 -55.96 -1.74 -3.90
N ILE A 112 -55.10 -2.35 -3.09
CA ILE A 112 -54.89 -3.80 -3.02
C ILE A 112 -54.90 -4.21 -1.55
N ASN A 113 -55.65 -5.26 -1.23
CA ASN A 113 -55.68 -5.77 0.13
C ASN A 113 -54.43 -6.62 0.41
N TYR A 114 -54.26 -7.75 -0.28
CA TYR A 114 -53.05 -8.57 -0.21
C TYR A 114 -52.31 -8.61 -1.55
N LEU A 115 -51.04 -8.25 -1.53
CA LEU A 115 -50.15 -8.32 -2.68
C LEU A 115 -48.98 -9.25 -2.37
N TYR A 116 -48.81 -10.29 -3.17
CA TYR A 116 -47.69 -11.21 -3.15
C TYR A 116 -46.83 -11.01 -4.40
N GLY A 117 -45.53 -10.79 -4.23
CA GLY A 117 -44.58 -10.68 -5.35
C GLY A 117 -44.28 -12.04 -5.97
N GLY A 118 -44.23 -13.08 -5.15
CA GLY A 118 -44.01 -14.46 -5.56
C GLY A 118 -45.27 -15.10 -6.13
N GLY A 119 -45.23 -16.43 -6.27
CA GLY A 119 -46.35 -17.20 -6.76
C GLY A 119 -47.25 -17.76 -5.66
N HIS A 120 -48.45 -18.17 -6.04
CA HIS A 120 -49.37 -18.92 -5.21
C HIS A 120 -49.09 -20.43 -5.34
N ASN A 121 -48.68 -21.10 -4.25
CA ASN A 121 -48.28 -22.52 -4.24
C ASN A 121 -47.29 -22.93 -5.36
N GLN A 122 -46.46 -21.99 -5.81
CA GLN A 122 -45.50 -22.22 -6.89
C GLN A 122 -44.17 -21.54 -6.59
N THR A 123 -43.08 -22.18 -7.01
CA THR A 123 -41.73 -21.62 -6.90
C THR A 123 -41.42 -20.72 -8.08
N VAL A 124 -40.86 -19.53 -7.81
CA VAL A 124 -40.44 -18.57 -8.85
C VAL A 124 -38.98 -18.16 -8.66
N PRO A 125 -38.27 -17.77 -9.73
CA PRO A 125 -36.84 -17.46 -9.64
C PRO A 125 -36.54 -16.16 -8.89
N SER A 126 -37.35 -15.12 -9.10
CA SER A 126 -37.17 -13.77 -8.53
C SER A 126 -38.47 -12.99 -8.67
N THR A 127 -38.58 -11.85 -8.00
CA THR A 127 -39.72 -10.92 -8.18
C THR A 127 -39.32 -9.48 -7.86
N SER A 128 -40.06 -8.53 -8.44
CA SER A 128 -39.89 -7.12 -8.15
C SER A 128 -41.23 -6.39 -8.11
N ILE A 129 -41.47 -5.66 -7.02
CA ILE A 129 -42.63 -4.78 -6.85
C ILE A 129 -42.14 -3.34 -6.74
N THR A 130 -42.77 -2.44 -7.49
CA THR A 130 -42.57 -0.99 -7.37
C THR A 130 -43.89 -0.33 -7.02
N VAL A 131 -43.92 0.45 -5.95
CA VAL A 131 -45.10 1.23 -5.54
C VAL A 131 -44.78 2.71 -5.75
N ARG A 132 -45.56 3.36 -6.62
CA ARG A 132 -45.45 4.80 -6.91
C ARG A 132 -46.57 5.60 -6.29
N SER A 133 -47.75 5.03 -6.24
CA SER A 133 -48.91 5.64 -5.59
C SER A 133 -49.92 4.55 -5.30
N GLY A 134 -50.80 4.80 -4.33
CA GLY A 134 -51.93 3.93 -4.03
C GLY A 134 -51.93 3.43 -2.60
N SER A 135 -52.59 2.30 -2.38
CA SER A 135 -52.77 1.74 -1.03
C SER A 135 -52.69 0.22 -1.09
N VAL A 136 -51.69 -0.36 -0.41
CA VAL A 136 -51.50 -1.81 -0.34
C VAL A 136 -51.54 -2.22 1.12
N ARG A 137 -52.60 -2.86 1.61
CA ARG A 137 -52.70 -3.20 3.04
C ARG A 137 -51.55 -4.13 3.45
N TRP A 138 -51.44 -5.29 2.82
CA TRP A 138 -50.43 -6.30 3.11
C TRP A 138 -49.59 -6.54 1.85
N LEU A 139 -48.32 -6.13 1.90
CA LEU A 139 -47.37 -6.37 0.83
C LEU A 139 -46.39 -7.45 1.29
N LEU A 140 -46.43 -8.59 0.64
CA LEU A 140 -45.49 -9.68 0.81
C LEU A 140 -44.64 -9.81 -0.44
N GLY A 141 -43.34 -9.68 -0.29
CA GLY A 141 -42.41 -9.76 -1.40
C GLY A 141 -42.28 -11.17 -1.99
N GLY A 142 -42.38 -12.20 -1.14
CA GLY A 142 -42.32 -13.60 -1.52
C GLY A 142 -43.66 -14.20 -1.98
N GLY A 143 -43.74 -15.53 -2.03
CA GLY A 143 -44.96 -16.26 -2.39
C GLY A 143 -45.87 -16.55 -1.20
N GLY A 144 -47.06 -17.06 -1.51
CA GLY A 144 -48.05 -17.52 -0.54
C GLY A 144 -48.44 -18.97 -0.79
N ALA A 145 -48.60 -19.75 0.28
CA ALA A 145 -49.02 -21.15 0.21
C ALA A 145 -50.21 -21.42 1.14
N ASP A 146 -51.27 -21.99 0.57
CA ASP A 146 -52.54 -22.32 1.24
C ASP A 146 -52.84 -23.83 1.27
N VAL A 147 -51.97 -24.65 0.67
CA VAL A 147 -52.04 -26.12 0.71
C VAL A 147 -51.06 -26.67 1.74
N ALA A 148 -51.51 -27.62 2.57
CA ALA A 148 -50.64 -28.28 3.55
C ALA A 148 -49.45 -28.97 2.87
N GLY A 149 -48.23 -28.66 3.29
CA GLY A 149 -47.01 -29.12 2.62
C GLY A 149 -46.68 -28.41 1.29
N GLY A 150 -47.42 -27.36 0.95
CA GLY A 150 -47.26 -26.58 -0.28
C GLY A 150 -45.97 -25.76 -0.30
N VAL A 151 -45.50 -25.42 -1.50
CA VAL A 151 -44.24 -24.70 -1.70
C VAL A 151 -44.49 -23.45 -2.55
N ALA A 152 -44.13 -22.28 -2.03
CA ALA A 152 -44.24 -21.00 -2.72
C ALA A 152 -42.96 -20.16 -2.57
N GLN A 153 -41.83 -20.77 -2.90
CA GLN A 153 -40.50 -20.18 -2.74
C GLN A 153 -40.19 -19.10 -3.79
N VAL A 154 -39.32 -18.16 -3.41
CA VAL A 154 -38.58 -17.31 -4.37
C VAL A 154 -37.10 -17.67 -4.28
N THR A 155 -36.57 -18.42 -5.23
CA THR A 155 -35.21 -18.98 -5.08
C THR A 155 -34.09 -17.93 -5.12
N GLY A 156 -34.36 -16.78 -5.73
CA GLY A 156 -33.43 -15.67 -5.88
C GLY A 156 -33.87 -14.44 -5.10
N GLN A 157 -33.75 -13.26 -5.72
CA GLN A 157 -34.02 -11.99 -5.06
C GLN A 157 -35.49 -11.58 -5.15
N VAL A 158 -36.00 -11.08 -4.03
CA VAL A 158 -37.18 -10.24 -3.92
C VAL A 158 -36.74 -8.77 -3.84
N SER A 159 -37.28 -7.91 -4.70
CA SER A 159 -37.01 -6.48 -4.69
C SER A 159 -38.30 -5.67 -4.52
N ILE A 160 -38.33 -4.76 -3.54
CA ILE A 160 -39.49 -3.90 -3.28
C ILE A 160 -39.01 -2.44 -3.25
N ARG A 161 -39.64 -1.57 -4.04
CA ARG A 161 -39.28 -0.15 -4.13
C ARG A 161 -40.46 0.78 -3.87
N PHE A 162 -40.23 1.79 -3.04
CA PHE A 162 -41.07 2.96 -2.85
C PHE A 162 -40.22 4.20 -3.15
N GLU A 163 -40.58 4.98 -4.17
CA GLU A 163 -39.81 6.14 -4.63
C GLU A 163 -40.72 7.35 -4.76
N ASN A 164 -40.62 8.28 -3.82
CA ASN A 164 -41.52 9.43 -3.69
C ASN A 164 -43.00 9.01 -3.77
N ALA A 165 -43.31 7.90 -3.11
CA ALA A 165 -44.59 7.24 -3.30
C ALA A 165 -45.69 7.97 -2.52
N ASP A 166 -46.83 8.22 -3.16
CA ASP A 166 -48.04 8.71 -2.49
C ASP A 166 -48.82 7.51 -1.95
N VAL A 167 -48.47 7.09 -0.73
CA VAL A 167 -49.03 5.89 -0.10
C VAL A 167 -50.12 6.29 0.88
N ALA A 168 -51.37 6.03 0.51
CA ALA A 168 -52.49 6.19 1.41
C ALA A 168 -52.62 4.96 2.34
N PRO A 169 -52.91 5.15 3.64
CA PRO A 169 -53.20 4.03 4.53
C PRO A 169 -54.44 3.30 4.03
N TYR A 170 -54.40 1.97 4.01
CA TYR A 170 -55.57 1.17 3.60
C TYR A 170 -56.63 1.12 4.70
N SER A 171 -56.18 0.99 5.94
CA SER A 171 -57.01 1.06 7.15
C SER A 171 -56.32 1.89 8.21
N ASN A 172 -57.01 2.10 9.33
CA ASN A 172 -56.53 2.99 10.38
C ASN A 172 -55.35 2.41 11.18
N ASN A 173 -54.90 1.16 10.95
CA ASN A 173 -53.87 0.52 11.78
C ASN A 173 -53.13 -0.76 11.32
N ASP A 174 -53.45 -1.39 10.18
CA ASP A 174 -52.95 -2.76 9.91
C ASP A 174 -52.20 -2.89 8.58
N ASP A 175 -51.41 -1.89 8.21
CA ASP A 175 -50.61 -1.94 6.99
C ASP A 175 -49.24 -2.56 7.27
N TYR A 176 -48.88 -3.62 6.53
CA TYR A 176 -47.64 -4.37 6.70
C TYR A 176 -46.86 -4.49 5.39
N LEU A 177 -45.53 -4.44 5.50
CA LEU A 177 -44.59 -4.75 4.42
C LEU A 177 -43.66 -5.84 4.90
N TRP A 178 -43.76 -7.01 4.28
CA TRP A 178 -42.85 -8.13 4.49
C TRP A 178 -42.05 -8.40 3.23
N GLY A 179 -40.74 -8.42 3.36
CA GLY A 179 -39.84 -8.74 2.26
C GLY A 179 -39.89 -10.21 1.84
N GLY A 180 -40.15 -11.11 2.78
CA GLY A 180 -40.23 -12.55 2.54
C GLY A 180 -41.61 -13.04 2.10
N GLY A 181 -41.80 -14.36 2.12
CA GLY A 181 -43.08 -14.99 1.84
C GLY A 181 -44.03 -14.98 3.04
N GLY A 182 -45.28 -15.40 2.84
CA GLY A 182 -46.27 -15.46 3.91
C GLY A 182 -47.11 -16.72 3.88
N THR A 183 -47.32 -17.34 5.04
CA THR A 183 -48.20 -18.52 5.13
C THR A 183 -48.81 -18.70 6.51
N SER A 184 -50.07 -19.12 6.50
CA SER A 184 -50.84 -19.57 7.66
C SER A 184 -51.25 -21.05 7.52
N THR A 185 -50.58 -21.80 6.64
CA THR A 185 -50.88 -23.21 6.35
C THR A 185 -49.74 -24.12 6.82
N ALA A 186 -50.10 -25.27 7.41
CA ALA A 186 -49.12 -26.14 8.05
C ALA A 186 -48.16 -26.82 7.04
N GLY A 187 -46.89 -26.93 7.43
CA GLY A 187 -45.85 -27.63 6.67
C GLY A 187 -45.44 -26.97 5.36
N THR A 188 -45.87 -25.73 5.10
CA THR A 188 -45.55 -25.01 3.87
C THR A 188 -44.12 -24.49 3.85
N ASP A 189 -43.61 -24.21 2.65
CA ASP A 189 -42.31 -23.57 2.45
C ASP A 189 -42.44 -22.33 1.56
N VAL A 190 -42.26 -21.15 2.16
CA VAL A 190 -42.33 -19.83 1.52
C VAL A 190 -40.98 -19.11 1.54
N SER A 191 -39.88 -19.87 1.64
CA SER A 191 -38.52 -19.35 1.75
C SER A 191 -38.10 -18.47 0.56
N VAL A 192 -37.23 -17.50 0.82
CA VAL A 192 -36.70 -16.58 -0.19
C VAL A 192 -35.17 -16.51 -0.20
N GLY A 193 -34.57 -16.39 -1.38
CA GLY A 193 -33.12 -16.35 -1.54
C GLY A 193 -32.48 -15.09 -0.94
N SER A 194 -33.02 -13.91 -1.23
CA SER A 194 -32.61 -12.64 -0.61
C SER A 194 -33.70 -11.58 -0.76
N VAL A 195 -33.70 -10.57 0.10
CA VAL A 195 -34.64 -9.46 0.11
C VAL A 195 -33.91 -8.14 -0.02
N SER A 196 -34.40 -7.25 -0.88
CA SER A 196 -33.98 -5.86 -0.99
C SER A 196 -35.20 -4.94 -0.94
N ILE A 197 -35.30 -4.13 0.09
CA ILE A 197 -36.36 -3.11 0.26
C ILE A 197 -35.70 -1.73 0.19
N SER A 198 -36.16 -0.87 -0.72
CA SER A 198 -35.70 0.51 -0.82
C SER A 198 -36.86 1.49 -0.75
N ILE A 199 -36.79 2.43 0.18
CA ILE A 199 -37.85 3.41 0.45
C ILE A 199 -37.21 4.79 0.47
N SER A 200 -37.64 5.67 -0.42
CA SER A 200 -37.09 7.02 -0.52
C SER A 200 -38.18 8.07 -0.69
N GLY A 201 -38.02 9.23 -0.03
CA GLY A 201 -38.90 10.39 -0.20
C GLY A 201 -40.38 10.11 0.11
N THR A 202 -40.67 9.12 0.96
CA THR A 202 -42.02 8.57 1.15
C THR A 202 -42.50 8.79 2.59
N THR A 203 -43.80 9.11 2.73
CA THR A 203 -44.50 9.13 4.02
C THR A 203 -45.47 7.96 4.06
N MET A 204 -45.43 7.15 5.13
CA MET A 204 -46.38 6.04 5.30
C MET A 204 -46.57 5.64 6.76
N GLN A 205 -47.70 4.99 7.03
CA GLN A 205 -48.00 4.34 8.31
C GLN A 205 -47.95 2.83 8.08
N ARG A 206 -46.83 2.19 8.42
CA ARG A 206 -46.59 0.78 8.08
C ARG A 206 -45.47 0.17 8.92
N GLU A 207 -45.69 -1.05 9.40
CA GLU A 207 -44.61 -1.89 9.89
C GLU A 207 -43.86 -2.56 8.74
N ILE A 208 -42.53 -2.58 8.84
CA ILE A 208 -41.64 -3.09 7.80
C ILE A 208 -40.84 -4.25 8.38
N MET A 209 -40.90 -5.42 7.75
CA MET A 209 -40.02 -6.54 8.08
C MET A 209 -39.33 -7.07 6.83
N GLY A 210 -38.06 -7.40 6.96
CA GLY A 210 -37.27 -7.93 5.87
C GLY A 210 -37.46 -9.42 5.61
N GLY A 211 -37.82 -10.19 6.63
CA GLY A 211 -38.02 -11.64 6.54
C GLY A 211 -39.43 -12.07 6.17
N SER A 212 -39.71 -13.36 6.35
CA SER A 212 -41.00 -13.97 6.04
C SER A 212 -41.96 -13.92 7.23
N TYR A 213 -43.26 -14.00 6.94
CA TYR A 213 -44.32 -14.16 7.93
C TYR A 213 -44.79 -15.61 7.98
N VAL A 214 -44.59 -16.28 9.11
CA VAL A 214 -44.94 -17.70 9.26
C VAL A 214 -45.72 -17.94 10.56
N SER A 215 -47.01 -18.26 10.44
CA SER A 215 -47.89 -18.43 11.61
C SER A 215 -48.39 -19.86 11.83
N ALA A 216 -48.07 -20.79 10.92
CA ALA A 216 -48.56 -22.17 10.98
C ALA A 216 -47.52 -23.20 11.42
N ARG A 217 -48.01 -24.33 11.93
CA ARG A 217 -47.17 -25.43 12.41
C ARG A 217 -46.28 -25.98 11.31
N ASP A 218 -45.01 -26.26 11.63
CA ASP A 218 -44.01 -26.87 10.73
C ASP A 218 -43.73 -26.06 9.44
N ALA A 219 -44.20 -24.81 9.36
CA ALA A 219 -43.99 -23.98 8.17
C ALA A 219 -42.60 -23.32 8.16
N VAL A 220 -42.07 -23.07 6.97
CA VAL A 220 -40.71 -22.62 6.73
C VAL A 220 -40.73 -21.36 5.87
N GLY A 221 -40.12 -20.28 6.34
CA GLY A 221 -40.00 -19.00 5.66
C GLY A 221 -38.59 -18.44 5.81
N ASN A 222 -37.58 -19.25 5.53
CA ASN A 222 -36.19 -18.82 5.70
C ASN A 222 -35.80 -17.81 4.62
N THR A 223 -34.98 -16.84 5.02
CA THR A 223 -34.47 -15.79 4.15
C THR A 223 -32.95 -15.83 4.12
N GLY A 224 -32.34 -15.65 2.95
CA GLY A 224 -30.90 -15.45 2.87
C GLY A 224 -30.47 -14.09 3.43
N HIS A 225 -30.00 -13.19 2.56
CA HIS A 225 -29.63 -11.84 2.97
C HIS A 225 -30.82 -10.88 2.89
N VAL A 226 -30.99 -10.05 3.91
CA VAL A 226 -31.94 -8.93 3.92
C VAL A 226 -31.20 -7.61 3.90
N ASP A 227 -31.55 -6.74 2.97
CA ASP A 227 -31.10 -5.35 2.91
C ASP A 227 -32.31 -4.39 2.86
N ILE A 228 -32.43 -3.50 3.85
CA ILE A 228 -33.47 -2.48 3.95
C ILE A 228 -32.79 -1.11 3.93
N ALA A 229 -33.12 -0.28 2.93
CA ALA A 229 -32.61 1.07 2.79
C ALA A 229 -33.76 2.09 2.85
N ILE A 230 -33.69 3.04 3.79
CA ILE A 230 -34.70 4.09 4.00
C ILE A 230 -34.01 5.45 3.98
N SER A 231 -34.48 6.37 3.13
CA SER A 231 -33.89 7.70 3.02
C SER A 231 -34.91 8.80 2.81
N ASP A 232 -34.77 9.90 3.55
CA ASP A 232 -35.60 11.10 3.38
C ASP A 232 -37.11 10.79 3.56
N CYS A 233 -37.44 9.94 4.54
CA CYS A 233 -38.79 9.43 4.78
C CYS A 233 -39.39 9.87 6.13
N THR A 234 -40.72 9.81 6.23
CA THR A 234 -41.46 9.81 7.50
C THR A 234 -42.22 8.50 7.63
N ILE A 235 -41.89 7.66 8.60
CA ILE A 235 -42.50 6.33 8.75
C ILE A 235 -43.09 6.19 10.15
N GLU A 236 -44.42 6.10 10.23
CA GLU A 236 -45.14 5.73 11.43
C GLU A 236 -45.20 4.19 11.50
N GLY A 237 -44.19 3.58 12.12
CA GLY A 237 -44.10 2.13 12.27
C GLY A 237 -42.70 1.67 12.66
N ASP A 238 -42.59 0.38 12.94
CA ASP A 238 -41.34 -0.27 13.31
C ASP A 238 -40.67 -0.93 12.10
N VAL A 239 -39.36 -1.13 12.20
CA VAL A 239 -38.55 -1.79 11.17
C VAL A 239 -37.81 -2.96 11.76
N TYR A 240 -37.97 -4.14 11.15
CA TYR A 240 -37.35 -5.40 11.56
C TYR A 240 -36.52 -5.96 10.40
N GLY A 241 -35.27 -6.33 10.67
CA GLY A 241 -34.38 -6.90 9.66
C GLY A 241 -34.70 -8.37 9.38
N GLY A 242 -35.28 -9.08 10.34
CA GLY A 242 -35.69 -10.48 10.21
C GLY A 242 -37.18 -10.65 9.91
N GLY A 243 -37.68 -11.87 10.11
CA GLY A 243 -39.10 -12.20 9.93
C GLY A 243 -39.84 -12.45 11.23
N GLU A 244 -41.06 -12.95 11.10
CA GLU A 244 -41.92 -13.35 12.22
C GLU A 244 -42.16 -14.86 12.17
N SER A 245 -42.11 -15.48 13.35
CA SER A 245 -42.62 -16.84 13.54
C SER A 245 -43.58 -16.89 14.72
N SER A 246 -44.82 -17.28 14.46
CA SER A 246 -45.88 -17.51 15.44
C SER A 246 -46.54 -18.88 15.30
N GLY A 247 -45.89 -19.81 14.57
CA GLY A 247 -46.30 -21.21 14.42
C GLY A 247 -45.45 -22.20 15.23
N THR A 248 -46.07 -23.29 15.72
CA THR A 248 -45.36 -24.36 16.43
C THR A 248 -44.32 -25.02 15.53
N SER A 249 -43.08 -25.14 15.98
CA SER A 249 -41.95 -25.67 15.19
C SER A 249 -41.75 -24.97 13.83
N ALA A 250 -42.28 -23.76 13.67
CA ALA A 250 -42.11 -22.96 12.45
C ALA A 250 -40.77 -22.23 12.45
N THR A 251 -40.27 -21.88 11.27
CA THR A 251 -38.97 -21.20 11.11
C THR A 251 -39.07 -20.00 10.18
N SER A 252 -38.55 -18.86 10.62
CA SER A 252 -38.39 -17.63 9.82
C SER A 252 -36.97 -17.06 10.07
N THR A 253 -35.96 -17.89 9.79
CA THR A 253 -34.56 -17.53 10.03
C THR A 253 -33.99 -16.67 8.92
N SER A 254 -33.01 -15.82 9.24
CA SER A 254 -32.28 -15.01 8.27
C SER A 254 -30.78 -15.33 8.30
N GLN A 255 -30.11 -15.42 7.14
CA GLN A 255 -28.65 -15.61 7.13
C GLN A 255 -27.92 -14.36 7.61
N SER A 256 -28.35 -13.17 7.17
CA SER A 256 -27.83 -11.89 7.64
C SER A 256 -28.80 -10.77 7.29
N THR A 257 -28.75 -9.68 8.06
CA THR A 257 -29.64 -8.54 7.91
C THR A 257 -28.84 -7.23 7.94
N ARG A 258 -29.27 -6.27 7.12
CA ARG A 258 -28.76 -4.91 7.11
C ARG A 258 -29.93 -3.94 7.01
N ILE A 259 -29.94 -2.95 7.88
CA ILE A 259 -30.85 -1.81 7.81
C ILE A 259 -30.01 -0.54 7.75
N ALA A 260 -30.19 0.24 6.69
CA ALA A 260 -29.58 1.55 6.51
C ALA A 260 -30.65 2.63 6.48
N ILE A 261 -30.55 3.61 7.38
CA ILE A 261 -31.52 4.71 7.51
C ILE A 261 -30.78 6.04 7.45
N GLN A 262 -31.24 6.97 6.63
CA GLN A 262 -30.66 8.31 6.57
C GLN A 262 -31.73 9.40 6.46
N ASN A 263 -31.49 10.54 7.12
CA ASN A 263 -32.30 11.74 7.04
C ASN A 263 -33.81 11.49 7.23
N SER A 264 -34.19 10.54 8.09
CA SER A 264 -35.57 10.08 8.21
C SER A 264 -36.11 10.26 9.62
N THR A 265 -37.43 10.38 9.74
CA THR A 265 -38.12 10.54 11.02
C THR A 265 -39.10 9.40 11.23
N PHE A 266 -39.01 8.75 12.38
CA PHE A 266 -39.93 7.72 12.83
C PHE A 266 -40.73 8.28 14.01
N PRO A 267 -41.87 8.94 13.76
CA PRO A 267 -42.76 9.41 14.81
C PRO A 267 -43.42 8.24 15.57
N LEU A 268 -43.90 8.53 16.78
CA LEU A 268 -44.73 7.61 17.53
C LEU A 268 -46.12 7.57 16.90
N TYR A 269 -46.64 6.37 16.66
CA TYR A 269 -48.05 6.11 16.46
C TYR A 269 -48.83 6.61 17.67
N ASP A 270 -49.89 7.39 17.44
CA ASP A 270 -50.77 8.06 18.41
C ASP A 270 -50.10 8.80 19.60
N GLY A 271 -48.78 8.94 19.56
CA GLY A 271 -47.97 9.48 20.64
C GLY A 271 -47.47 8.45 21.66
N THR A 272 -47.76 7.16 21.52
CA THR A 272 -47.42 6.14 22.55
C THR A 272 -46.50 5.02 22.09
N TYR A 273 -46.52 4.60 20.83
CA TYR A 273 -45.77 3.42 20.36
C TYR A 273 -45.13 3.64 18.99
N GLY A 274 -44.05 2.92 18.66
CA GLY A 274 -43.49 2.86 17.31
C GLY A 274 -42.16 3.59 17.10
N GLY A 275 -41.57 3.40 15.92
CA GLY A 275 -40.27 3.94 15.54
C GLY A 275 -39.08 3.18 16.11
N ASN A 276 -39.27 1.91 16.45
CA ASN A 276 -38.23 0.98 16.84
C ASN A 276 -37.56 0.36 15.61
N ILE A 277 -36.23 0.29 15.63
CA ILE A 277 -35.43 -0.30 14.55
C ILE A 277 -34.67 -1.50 15.11
N LEU A 278 -34.99 -2.69 14.62
CA LEU A 278 -34.44 -3.97 15.08
C LEU A 278 -33.69 -4.67 13.95
N GLY A 279 -32.45 -5.07 14.21
CA GLY A 279 -31.63 -5.81 13.24
C GLY A 279 -32.16 -7.22 12.99
N GLY A 280 -32.85 -7.84 13.96
CA GLY A 280 -33.46 -9.16 13.81
C GLY A 280 -34.96 -9.13 13.54
N GLY A 281 -35.58 -10.30 13.62
CA GLY A 281 -37.03 -10.48 13.65
C GLY A 281 -37.56 -10.57 15.07
N PHE A 282 -38.81 -10.99 15.23
CA PHE A 282 -39.35 -11.28 16.56
C PHE A 282 -40.10 -12.61 16.64
N ILE A 283 -40.07 -13.21 17.83
CA ILE A 283 -40.78 -14.45 18.14
C ILE A 283 -41.68 -14.28 19.36
N MET A 284 -42.88 -14.85 19.26
CA MET A 284 -43.84 -14.90 20.35
C MET A 284 -44.69 -16.16 20.27
N ASN A 285 -45.32 -16.53 21.39
CA ASN A 285 -46.36 -17.55 21.52
C ASN A 285 -46.02 -19.00 21.13
N THR A 286 -44.88 -19.28 20.48
CA THR A 286 -44.57 -20.60 19.89
C THR A 286 -43.14 -21.04 20.07
N ASP A 287 -42.88 -22.35 19.96
CA ASP A 287 -41.56 -22.98 19.94
C ASP A 287 -40.87 -22.90 18.56
N GLY A 288 -41.26 -21.94 17.72
CA GLY A 288 -40.62 -21.67 16.44
C GLY A 288 -39.24 -21.02 16.59
N CYS A 289 -38.72 -20.46 15.49
CA CYS A 289 -37.39 -19.87 15.44
C CYS A 289 -37.33 -18.65 14.49
N VAL A 290 -36.65 -17.58 14.90
CA VAL A 290 -36.46 -16.32 14.14
C VAL A 290 -35.00 -15.83 14.15
N ASP A 291 -34.07 -16.77 14.23
CA ASP A 291 -32.65 -16.46 14.41
C ASP A 291 -32.04 -15.71 13.21
N VAL A 292 -31.07 -14.83 13.50
CA VAL A 292 -30.13 -14.28 12.52
C VAL A 292 -28.82 -15.05 12.63
N LEU A 293 -28.58 -15.97 11.69
CA LEU A 293 -27.48 -16.94 11.80
C LEU A 293 -26.09 -16.30 11.69
N GLY A 294 -25.96 -15.26 10.87
CA GLY A 294 -24.74 -14.47 10.67
C GLY A 294 -24.82 -13.12 11.36
N SER A 295 -24.71 -12.03 10.58
CA SER A 295 -24.65 -10.68 11.12
C SER A 295 -25.98 -9.93 11.02
N ALA A 296 -26.30 -9.13 12.03
CA ALA A 296 -27.34 -8.10 11.99
C ALA A 296 -26.71 -6.71 12.13
N VAL A 297 -26.95 -5.83 11.16
CA VAL A 297 -26.28 -4.52 11.08
C VAL A 297 -27.30 -3.39 10.94
N LEU A 298 -27.22 -2.42 11.83
CA LEU A 298 -27.91 -1.14 11.74
C LEU A 298 -26.92 -0.02 11.44
N ASP A 299 -27.18 0.77 10.40
CA ASP A 299 -26.45 2.00 10.06
C ASP A 299 -27.43 3.16 9.92
N ILE A 300 -27.53 4.02 10.94
CA ILE A 300 -28.54 5.08 11.04
C ILE A 300 -27.84 6.44 11.12
N LYS A 301 -28.25 7.38 10.25
CA LYS A 301 -27.61 8.69 10.11
C LYS A 301 -28.64 9.81 10.11
N ASN A 302 -28.38 10.89 10.85
CA ASN A 302 -29.16 12.12 10.83
C ASN A 302 -30.68 11.89 10.95
N SER A 303 -31.08 10.93 11.79
CA SER A 303 -32.45 10.44 11.86
C SER A 303 -32.98 10.47 13.29
N THR A 304 -34.31 10.54 13.41
CA THR A 304 -35.00 10.50 14.70
C THR A 304 -35.77 9.18 14.84
N ILE A 305 -35.41 8.38 15.83
CA ILE A 305 -35.99 7.05 16.11
C ILE A 305 -36.31 6.90 17.60
N THR A 306 -37.10 5.88 17.94
CA THR A 306 -37.43 5.56 19.33
C THR A 306 -36.33 4.70 19.96
N ALA A 307 -36.00 3.58 19.31
CA ALA A 307 -34.94 2.68 19.74
C ALA A 307 -34.16 2.09 18.55
N ALA A 308 -32.89 1.75 18.79
CA ALA A 308 -32.05 0.96 17.88
C ALA A 308 -31.57 -0.31 18.59
N ILE A 309 -31.93 -1.48 18.07
CA ILE A 309 -31.67 -2.79 18.70
C ILE A 309 -30.95 -3.68 17.69
N GLY A 310 -29.72 -4.10 18.00
CA GLY A 310 -28.88 -4.81 17.04
C GLY A 310 -29.38 -6.20 16.65
N GLY A 311 -30.01 -6.93 17.58
CA GLY A 311 -30.43 -8.32 17.41
C GLY A 311 -31.95 -8.54 17.31
N PRO A 312 -32.40 -9.80 17.35
CA PRO A 312 -33.82 -10.15 17.40
C PRO A 312 -34.47 -9.87 18.75
N LEU A 313 -35.79 -9.95 18.74
CA LEU A 313 -36.69 -9.75 19.87
C LEU A 313 -37.38 -11.07 20.23
N ALA A 314 -37.46 -11.40 21.52
CA ALA A 314 -38.22 -12.56 22.00
C ALA A 314 -39.20 -12.18 23.11
N PHE A 315 -40.40 -12.76 23.02
CA PHE A 315 -41.47 -12.69 24.03
C PHE A 315 -41.96 -14.10 24.37
N SER A 316 -42.89 -14.20 25.31
CA SER A 316 -43.58 -15.42 25.72
C SER A 316 -42.64 -16.54 26.17
N SER A 317 -41.58 -16.22 26.90
CA SER A 317 -40.56 -17.19 27.36
C SER A 317 -39.83 -17.89 26.20
N LYS A 318 -39.65 -17.19 25.08
CA LYS A 318 -39.02 -17.76 23.87
C LYS A 318 -37.57 -17.34 23.72
N THR A 319 -36.90 -18.02 22.79
CA THR A 319 -35.49 -17.84 22.52
C THR A 319 -35.28 -17.34 21.09
N ALA A 320 -34.44 -16.33 20.94
CA ALA A 320 -33.96 -15.85 19.66
C ALA A 320 -32.45 -15.59 19.71
N ARG A 321 -31.77 -15.79 18.59
CA ARG A 321 -30.31 -15.69 18.50
C ARG A 321 -29.86 -14.81 17.34
N ALA A 322 -28.74 -14.11 17.53
CA ALA A 322 -27.97 -13.47 16.48
C ALA A 322 -26.51 -13.95 16.53
N GLY A 323 -25.86 -14.05 15.37
CA GLY A 323 -24.40 -14.25 15.30
C GLY A 323 -23.66 -13.01 15.81
N SER A 324 -23.44 -12.00 14.96
CA SER A 324 -22.83 -10.73 15.38
C SER A 324 -23.77 -9.56 15.15
N THR A 325 -23.93 -8.68 16.12
CA THR A 325 -24.76 -7.48 15.99
C THR A 325 -23.91 -6.22 15.94
N SER A 326 -24.31 -5.25 15.11
CA SER A 326 -23.66 -3.94 15.04
C SER A 326 -24.70 -2.84 14.91
N VAL A 327 -24.57 -1.80 15.72
CA VAL A 327 -25.40 -0.60 15.69
C VAL A 327 -24.51 0.61 15.52
N THR A 328 -24.60 1.27 14.38
CA THR A 328 -23.87 2.52 14.09
C THR A 328 -24.85 3.67 14.00
N LEU A 329 -24.64 4.71 14.82
CA LEU A 329 -25.45 5.92 14.88
C LEU A 329 -24.58 7.13 14.58
N THR A 330 -24.97 7.94 13.61
CA THR A 330 -24.27 9.20 13.26
C THR A 330 -25.21 10.39 13.34
N GLY A 331 -25.01 11.29 14.30
CA GLY A 331 -25.82 12.53 14.40
C GLY A 331 -27.32 12.27 14.60
N CYS A 332 -27.68 11.22 15.35
CA CYS A 332 -29.07 10.79 15.53
C CYS A 332 -29.71 11.37 16.80
N THR A 333 -31.05 11.45 16.78
CA THR A 333 -31.87 11.60 18.00
C THR A 333 -32.52 10.25 18.30
N VAL A 334 -32.25 9.68 19.47
CA VAL A 334 -32.85 8.43 19.94
C VAL A 334 -33.67 8.76 21.18
N ARG A 335 -34.95 8.39 21.21
CA ARG A 335 -35.82 8.79 22.32
C ARG A 335 -35.53 8.02 23.60
N GLU A 336 -35.29 6.71 23.48
CA GLU A 336 -35.27 5.81 24.63
C GLU A 336 -33.99 4.99 24.71
N LEU A 337 -33.73 4.12 23.73
CA LEU A 337 -32.84 2.99 23.92
C LEU A 337 -31.92 2.73 22.73
N VAL A 338 -30.64 2.50 23.02
CA VAL A 338 -29.70 1.84 22.11
C VAL A 338 -29.28 0.50 22.72
N CYS A 339 -29.62 -0.59 22.05
CA CYS A 339 -29.28 -1.94 22.43
C CYS A 339 -28.31 -2.55 21.41
N GLY A 340 -27.09 -2.84 21.82
CA GLY A 340 -26.08 -3.45 20.96
C GLY A 340 -26.41 -4.89 20.60
N GLY A 341 -26.92 -5.66 21.54
CA GLY A 341 -27.32 -7.06 21.36
C GLY A 341 -28.81 -7.21 21.05
N SER A 342 -29.42 -8.22 21.66
CA SER A 342 -30.82 -8.62 21.42
C SER A 342 -31.76 -8.14 22.52
N TYR A 343 -33.08 -8.25 22.30
CA TYR A 343 -34.10 -7.75 23.24
C TYR A 343 -34.96 -8.90 23.81
N SER A 344 -35.04 -8.97 25.15
CA SER A 344 -35.92 -9.88 25.89
C SER A 344 -37.10 -9.10 26.48
N GLY A 345 -38.29 -9.28 25.91
CA GLY A 345 -39.48 -8.48 26.24
C GLY A 345 -40.45 -9.10 27.22
N ASP A 346 -40.15 -10.27 27.78
CA ASP A 346 -40.87 -10.77 28.95
C ASP A 346 -39.93 -11.45 29.94
N GLY A 347 -40.37 -11.62 31.19
CA GLY A 347 -39.54 -12.00 32.32
C GLY A 347 -38.98 -13.42 32.29
N VAL A 348 -39.02 -14.07 31.14
CA VAL A 348 -38.53 -15.44 30.94
C VAL A 348 -37.89 -15.62 29.55
N ALA A 349 -38.12 -14.71 28.58
CA ALA A 349 -37.48 -14.78 27.27
C ALA A 349 -35.95 -14.74 27.40
N ALA A 350 -35.28 -15.43 26.47
CA ALA A 350 -33.84 -15.57 26.50
C ALA A 350 -33.26 -15.26 25.12
N VAL A 351 -32.45 -14.22 25.02
CA VAL A 351 -31.85 -13.80 23.76
C VAL A 351 -30.33 -13.81 23.83
N TYR A 352 -29.72 -14.23 22.73
CA TYR A 352 -28.27 -14.46 22.66
C TYR A 352 -27.67 -13.79 21.43
N SER A 353 -26.53 -13.14 21.61
CA SER A 353 -25.69 -12.68 20.50
C SER A 353 -24.27 -13.24 20.65
N GLY A 354 -23.62 -13.61 19.56
CA GLY A 354 -22.21 -14.03 19.58
C GLY A 354 -21.27 -12.87 19.90
N SER A 355 -21.51 -11.68 19.36
CA SER A 355 -20.80 -10.44 19.72
C SER A 355 -21.68 -9.22 19.45
N SER A 356 -21.47 -8.11 20.15
CA SER A 356 -22.17 -6.84 19.90
C SER A 356 -21.21 -5.65 19.80
N ALA A 357 -21.53 -4.73 18.89
CA ALA A 357 -20.79 -3.51 18.71
C ALA A 357 -21.72 -2.30 18.54
N VAL A 358 -21.59 -1.31 19.42
CA VAL A 358 -22.28 -0.03 19.32
C VAL A 358 -21.25 1.04 18.94
N HIS A 359 -21.48 1.74 17.83
CA HIS A 359 -20.66 2.84 17.35
C HIS A 359 -21.48 4.13 17.34
N ILE A 360 -21.05 5.11 18.11
CA ILE A 360 -21.61 6.46 18.11
C ILE A 360 -20.60 7.39 17.45
N ILE A 361 -21.02 8.05 16.37
CA ILE A 361 -20.21 8.96 15.57
C ILE A 361 -20.88 10.34 15.61
N ASP A 362 -20.12 11.37 15.98
CA ASP A 362 -20.60 12.75 16.15
C ASP A 362 -21.73 12.90 17.20
N GLY A 363 -21.83 11.93 18.11
CA GLY A 363 -22.75 11.91 19.24
C GLY A 363 -24.18 11.48 18.88
N ILE A 364 -24.96 11.18 19.92
CA ILE A 364 -26.41 11.00 19.86
C ILE A 364 -27.09 11.90 20.87
N THR A 365 -28.31 12.34 20.56
CA THR A 365 -29.14 13.10 21.51
C THR A 365 -30.22 12.21 22.09
N PHE A 366 -30.31 12.17 23.43
CA PHE A 366 -31.40 11.54 24.17
C PHE A 366 -32.24 12.60 24.89
N PRO A 367 -33.40 13.02 24.34
CA PRO A 367 -34.23 14.06 24.95
C PRO A 367 -34.71 13.73 26.36
N GLY A 368 -34.90 12.44 26.68
CA GLY A 368 -35.36 11.95 27.98
C GLY A 368 -34.27 11.37 28.89
N GLY A 369 -32.98 11.48 28.52
CA GLY A 369 -31.90 10.84 29.28
C GLY A 369 -31.83 9.32 29.10
N GLY A 370 -32.03 8.85 27.86
CA GLY A 370 -32.05 7.44 27.46
C GLY A 370 -30.79 6.63 27.76
N ALA A 371 -30.78 5.40 27.29
CA ALA A 371 -29.90 4.35 27.79
C ALA A 371 -29.14 3.61 26.68
N ILE A 372 -27.95 3.12 27.02
CA ILE A 372 -27.15 2.23 26.15
C ILE A 372 -26.93 0.89 26.86
N TYR A 373 -27.42 -0.19 26.26
CA TYR A 373 -27.21 -1.56 26.71
C TYR A 373 -26.43 -2.32 25.63
N THR A 374 -25.15 -2.52 25.85
CA THR A 374 -24.29 -3.11 24.81
C THR A 374 -24.52 -4.62 24.67
N GLN A 375 -24.83 -5.34 25.76
CA GLN A 375 -25.07 -6.79 25.69
C GLN A 375 -26.46 -7.15 25.16
N GLY A 376 -27.45 -6.34 25.50
CA GLY A 376 -28.84 -6.71 25.31
C GLY A 376 -29.72 -6.01 26.33
N TYR A 377 -31.00 -5.90 26.01
CA TYR A 377 -31.97 -5.27 26.88
C TYR A 377 -32.95 -6.31 27.40
N VAL A 378 -33.30 -6.20 28.68
CA VAL A 378 -34.27 -7.06 29.34
C VAL A 378 -35.31 -6.15 29.97
N GLU A 379 -36.57 -6.29 29.55
CA GLU A 379 -37.68 -5.48 30.06
C GLU A 379 -38.17 -5.95 31.44
N GLU A 380 -38.10 -7.27 31.70
CA GLU A 380 -38.53 -7.92 32.95
C GLU A 380 -37.42 -8.87 33.50
N ASP A 381 -37.78 -9.98 34.17
CA ASP A 381 -36.85 -11.00 34.71
C ASP A 381 -36.19 -11.93 33.64
N GLY A 382 -36.12 -11.50 32.38
CA GLY A 382 -35.64 -12.29 31.25
C GLY A 382 -34.11 -12.40 31.17
N THR A 383 -33.58 -12.83 30.02
CA THR A 383 -32.14 -12.97 29.78
C THR A 383 -31.73 -12.37 28.44
N ALA A 384 -30.73 -11.49 28.46
CA ALA A 384 -30.06 -11.02 27.25
C ALA A 384 -28.55 -11.12 27.43
N THR A 385 -27.88 -11.93 26.60
CA THR A 385 -26.47 -12.27 26.80
C THR A 385 -25.67 -12.16 25.50
N VAL A 386 -24.45 -11.66 25.61
CA VAL A 386 -23.43 -11.72 24.56
C VAL A 386 -22.35 -12.70 24.96
N GLU A 387 -22.08 -13.69 24.10
CA GLU A 387 -21.07 -14.73 24.38
C GLU A 387 -19.63 -14.19 24.25
N GLY A 388 -19.41 -13.29 23.30
CA GLY A 388 -18.13 -12.66 23.00
C GLY A 388 -18.01 -11.24 23.53
N ALA A 389 -17.32 -10.38 22.77
CA ALA A 389 -17.13 -8.98 23.15
C ALA A 389 -18.43 -8.17 22.98
N SER A 390 -18.65 -7.26 23.92
CA SER A 390 -19.74 -6.29 23.93
C SER A 390 -19.14 -4.89 23.98
N THR A 391 -19.08 -4.21 22.85
CA THR A 391 -18.24 -3.02 22.68
C THR A 391 -19.06 -1.75 22.50
N LEU A 392 -18.61 -0.65 23.11
CA LEU A 392 -19.11 0.69 22.83
C LEU A 392 -17.96 1.60 22.38
N THR A 393 -18.09 2.12 21.17
CA THR A 393 -17.17 3.09 20.56
C THR A 393 -17.84 4.44 20.45
N ILE A 394 -17.18 5.50 20.91
CA ILE A 394 -17.64 6.88 20.80
C ILE A 394 -16.58 7.68 20.06
N THR A 395 -16.96 8.40 19.00
CA THR A 395 -16.07 9.27 18.24
C THR A 395 -16.76 10.58 17.88
N GLY A 396 -15.99 11.65 17.70
CA GLY A 396 -16.53 12.98 17.39
C GLY A 396 -16.94 13.73 18.66
N SER A 397 -18.24 13.75 18.96
CA SER A 397 -18.81 14.55 20.06
C SER A 397 -18.93 13.78 21.38
N PRO A 398 -18.88 14.46 22.54
CA PRO A 398 -19.20 13.85 23.83
C PRO A 398 -20.61 13.25 23.85
N VAL A 399 -20.79 12.18 24.63
CA VAL A 399 -22.08 11.48 24.78
C VAL A 399 -22.51 11.51 26.25
N THR A 400 -23.79 11.83 26.47
CA THR A 400 -24.42 11.77 27.80
C THR A 400 -25.60 10.79 27.77
N VAL A 401 -25.63 9.87 28.73
CA VAL A 401 -26.69 8.86 28.89
C VAL A 401 -27.19 8.82 30.33
N GLY A 402 -28.46 8.48 30.51
CA GLY A 402 -29.01 8.18 31.83
C GLY A 402 -28.50 6.85 32.35
N GLU A 403 -28.38 5.85 31.49
CA GLU A 403 -27.93 4.52 31.88
C GLU A 403 -26.96 3.92 30.87
N LEU A 404 -25.94 3.24 31.38
CA LEU A 404 -24.98 2.47 30.61
C LEU A 404 -24.88 1.05 31.18
N SER A 405 -25.03 0.04 30.34
CA SER A 405 -25.01 -1.35 30.76
C SER A 405 -24.20 -2.24 29.81
N GLY A 406 -23.41 -3.13 30.40
CA GLY A 406 -22.82 -4.30 29.74
C GLY A 406 -21.55 -4.13 28.88
N PRO A 407 -20.85 -2.98 28.77
CA PRO A 407 -19.68 -2.93 27.90
C PRO A 407 -18.55 -3.78 28.51
N THR A 408 -17.98 -4.69 27.74
CA THR A 408 -16.71 -5.34 28.06
C THR A 408 -15.53 -4.46 27.63
N ASP A 409 -15.71 -3.69 26.56
CA ASP A 409 -14.70 -2.81 25.98
C ASP A 409 -15.32 -1.46 25.62
N LEU A 410 -14.62 -0.40 26.00
CA LEU A 410 -14.93 1.00 25.68
C LEU A 410 -13.82 1.58 24.83
N ALA A 411 -14.17 2.17 23.69
CA ALA A 411 -13.25 2.87 22.82
C ALA A 411 -13.67 4.34 22.71
N LEU A 412 -12.95 5.21 23.42
CA LEU A 412 -13.35 6.61 23.63
C LEU A 412 -12.48 7.55 22.80
N GLY A 413 -13.06 8.12 21.76
CA GLY A 413 -12.57 9.29 21.04
C GLY A 413 -13.17 10.61 21.54
N ALA A 414 -14.18 10.55 22.41
CA ALA A 414 -14.77 11.70 23.09
C ALA A 414 -15.29 11.30 24.49
N PRO A 415 -15.52 12.26 25.41
CA PRO A 415 -15.99 11.98 26.77
C PRO A 415 -17.34 11.28 26.84
N LEU A 416 -17.51 10.41 27.85
CA LEU A 416 -18.76 9.74 28.19
C LEU A 416 -19.26 10.21 29.57
N ALA A 417 -20.49 10.68 29.64
CA ALA A 417 -21.17 11.04 30.88
C ALA A 417 -22.35 10.10 31.15
N VAL A 418 -22.38 9.48 32.32
CA VAL A 418 -23.47 8.61 32.79
C VAL A 418 -24.14 9.30 33.98
N THR A 419 -25.37 9.77 33.79
CA THR A 419 -26.04 10.61 34.80
C THR A 419 -26.87 9.83 35.80
N GLY A 420 -27.23 8.58 35.49
CA GLY A 420 -28.02 7.70 36.35
C GLY A 420 -27.22 6.48 36.78
N GLN A 421 -27.40 5.36 36.09
CA GLN A 421 -26.91 4.05 36.53
C GLN A 421 -25.84 3.48 35.58
N TYR A 422 -24.83 2.82 36.15
CA TYR A 422 -23.90 1.97 35.41
C TYR A 422 -24.03 0.52 35.88
N ILE A 423 -24.20 -0.40 34.94
CA ILE A 423 -24.26 -1.84 35.21
C ILE A 423 -23.10 -2.52 34.46
N PRO A 424 -22.08 -3.05 35.15
CA PRO A 424 -20.96 -3.71 34.48
C PRO A 424 -21.43 -5.00 33.79
N ALA A 425 -20.74 -5.35 32.71
CA ALA A 425 -20.92 -6.63 31.99
C ALA A 425 -20.76 -7.86 32.91
N ASP A 426 -19.81 -7.76 33.82
CA ASP A 426 -19.43 -8.76 34.79
C ASP A 426 -18.98 -7.99 36.05
N PRO A 427 -19.64 -8.17 37.21
CA PRO A 427 -19.28 -7.46 38.44
C PRO A 427 -17.84 -7.68 38.90
N ASP A 428 -17.22 -8.81 38.53
CA ASP A 428 -15.87 -9.17 38.95
C ASP A 428 -14.80 -8.78 37.91
N ARG A 429 -15.20 -8.25 36.74
CA ARG A 429 -14.28 -7.90 35.65
C ARG A 429 -14.51 -6.47 35.14
N PRO A 430 -13.52 -5.56 35.26
CA PRO A 430 -13.62 -4.21 34.72
C PRO A 430 -13.80 -4.20 33.20
N ALA A 431 -14.51 -3.19 32.70
CA ALA A 431 -14.53 -2.88 31.28
C ALA A 431 -13.17 -2.31 30.85
N ALA A 432 -12.60 -2.83 29.75
CA ALA A 432 -11.35 -2.35 29.20
C ALA A 432 -11.56 -1.04 28.44
N VAL A 433 -10.85 0.01 28.80
CA VAL A 433 -10.96 1.33 28.16
C VAL A 433 -9.73 1.59 27.30
N SER A 434 -9.99 1.92 26.03
CA SER A 434 -9.00 2.37 25.06
C SER A 434 -9.35 3.80 24.60
N LEU A 435 -8.34 4.64 24.47
CA LEU A 435 -8.52 6.01 23.99
C LEU A 435 -8.24 6.07 22.48
N LEU A 436 -9.21 6.59 21.74
CA LEU A 436 -9.13 6.82 20.31
C LEU A 436 -8.74 8.27 20.02
N GLY A 437 -8.15 8.48 18.84
CA GLY A 437 -7.84 9.81 18.33
C GLY A 437 -6.66 10.50 19.02
N THR A 438 -6.42 11.74 18.59
CA THR A 438 -5.33 12.60 19.03
C THR A 438 -5.92 13.89 19.59
N GLY A 439 -5.78 14.18 20.87
CA GLY A 439 -6.37 15.40 21.43
C GLY A 439 -6.60 15.40 22.93
N TRP A 440 -6.60 14.23 23.57
CA TRP A 440 -6.73 14.10 25.01
C TRP A 440 -5.58 14.76 25.76
N ARG A 441 -5.90 15.71 26.64
CA ARG A 441 -4.97 16.46 27.48
C ARG A 441 -4.95 15.91 28.89
N HIS A 442 -3.87 16.20 29.61
CA HIS A 442 -3.81 15.93 31.03
C HIS A 442 -5.06 16.49 31.76
N GLN A 443 -5.68 15.65 32.60
CA GLN A 443 -6.89 15.94 33.38
C GLN A 443 -8.21 15.99 32.61
N ASP A 444 -8.22 15.77 31.30
CA ASP A 444 -9.48 15.62 30.56
C ASP A 444 -10.32 14.49 31.18
N ALA A 445 -11.59 14.79 31.44
CA ALA A 445 -12.55 13.79 31.92
C ALA A 445 -12.89 12.82 30.78
N LEU A 446 -12.53 11.56 30.96
CA LEU A 446 -12.79 10.48 29.99
C LEU A 446 -14.19 9.91 30.23
N ILE A 447 -14.48 9.59 31.49
CA ILE A 447 -15.76 9.09 31.96
C ILE A 447 -16.17 9.90 33.20
N SER A 448 -17.41 10.36 33.23
CA SER A 448 -18.02 10.97 34.41
C SER A 448 -19.31 10.24 34.80
N TYR A 449 -19.54 10.04 36.09
CA TYR A 449 -20.67 9.29 36.62
C TYR A 449 -21.33 10.06 37.76
N GLN A 450 -22.64 10.32 37.68
CA GLN A 450 -23.38 11.08 38.71
C GLN A 450 -24.23 10.19 39.64
N GLY A 451 -24.31 8.89 39.39
CA GLY A 451 -25.04 7.97 40.25
C GLY A 451 -24.38 7.72 41.59
N GLN A 452 -25.00 6.84 42.38
CA GLN A 452 -24.47 6.43 43.69
C GLN A 452 -23.45 5.30 43.57
N ASP A 453 -22.66 5.09 44.62
CA ASP A 453 -21.79 3.93 44.81
C ASP A 453 -20.77 3.68 43.68
N ALA A 454 -20.13 4.75 43.20
CA ALA A 454 -19.09 4.66 42.18
C ALA A 454 -17.91 3.79 42.64
N ASP A 455 -17.55 2.79 41.84
CA ASP A 455 -16.40 1.91 42.09
C ASP A 455 -15.25 2.21 41.11
N ALA A 456 -14.06 2.46 41.65
CA ALA A 456 -12.85 2.69 40.86
C ALA A 456 -12.52 1.53 39.91
N ASN A 457 -12.94 0.30 40.25
CA ASN A 457 -12.66 -0.93 39.52
C ASN A 457 -13.65 -1.22 38.39
N TRP A 458 -14.57 -0.31 38.07
CA TRP A 458 -15.47 -0.48 36.92
C TRP A 458 -14.74 -0.42 35.58
N PHE A 459 -13.61 0.30 35.53
CA PHE A 459 -12.87 0.55 34.30
C PHE A 459 -11.39 0.26 34.51
N THR A 460 -10.80 -0.45 33.56
CA THR A 460 -9.35 -0.63 33.48
C THR A 460 -8.83 0.06 32.24
N PHE A 461 -7.81 0.89 32.41
CA PHE A 461 -7.19 1.64 31.31
C PHE A 461 -5.88 0.96 30.94
N ALA A 462 -5.55 0.93 29.65
CA ALA A 462 -4.26 0.43 29.21
C ALA A 462 -3.10 1.19 29.90
N ASP A 463 -1.98 0.50 30.15
CA ASP A 463 -0.81 1.06 30.86
C ASP A 463 -0.25 2.35 30.22
N ASP A 464 -0.43 2.51 28.92
CA ASP A 464 0.03 3.67 28.17
C ASP A 464 -0.96 4.86 28.23
N SER A 465 -2.18 4.64 28.75
CA SER A 465 -3.30 5.58 28.82
C SER A 465 -3.88 5.73 30.25
N PRO A 466 -3.05 5.85 31.31
CA PRO A 466 -3.54 5.74 32.68
C PRO A 466 -4.52 6.87 33.03
N ALA A 467 -5.66 6.49 33.60
CA ALA A 467 -6.62 7.42 34.18
C ALA A 467 -6.55 7.40 35.72
N ALA A 468 -6.73 8.56 36.34
CA ALA A 468 -6.92 8.67 37.78
C ALA A 468 -8.41 8.74 38.11
N PHE A 469 -8.84 7.91 39.05
CA PHE A 469 -10.18 7.93 39.61
C PHE A 469 -10.30 8.96 40.73
N GLN A 470 -11.29 9.83 40.64
CA GLN A 470 -11.69 10.76 41.69
C GLN A 470 -13.11 10.42 42.15
N PRO A 471 -13.30 9.96 43.40
CA PRO A 471 -14.64 9.69 43.93
C PRO A 471 -15.40 10.99 44.21
N GLY A 472 -16.73 10.95 44.04
CA GLY A 472 -17.61 12.07 44.33
C GLY A 472 -18.89 12.01 43.47
N PRO A 473 -19.80 12.98 43.60
CA PRO A 473 -20.81 13.25 42.59
C PRO A 473 -20.45 14.54 41.82
N PRO A 474 -19.98 14.47 40.55
CA PRO A 474 -19.70 13.25 39.80
C PRO A 474 -18.40 12.56 40.23
N ALA A 475 -18.35 11.24 40.06
CA ALA A 475 -17.12 10.46 40.09
C ALA A 475 -16.51 10.56 38.70
N VAL A 476 -15.19 10.75 38.63
CA VAL A 476 -14.53 11.08 37.37
C VAL A 476 -13.29 10.22 37.17
N TRP A 477 -13.16 9.65 35.98
CA TRP A 477 -11.90 9.09 35.47
C TRP A 477 -11.30 10.10 34.52
N SER A 478 -10.22 10.74 34.96
CA SER A 478 -9.50 11.75 34.17
C SER A 478 -8.17 11.21 33.69
N LEU A 479 -7.76 11.60 32.48
CA LEU A 479 -6.45 11.23 31.95
C LEU A 479 -5.33 11.73 32.88
N ASN A 480 -4.49 10.81 33.36
CA ASN A 480 -3.41 11.09 34.31
C ASN A 480 -2.03 10.92 33.67
N THR A 481 -1.90 11.37 32.43
CA THR A 481 -0.61 11.50 31.74
C THR A 481 -0.28 12.98 31.58
N PRO A 482 0.95 13.43 31.86
CA PRO A 482 1.34 14.80 31.56
C PRO A 482 1.25 15.07 30.05
N ASP A 483 1.00 16.33 29.68
CA ASP A 483 1.18 16.75 28.29
C ASP A 483 2.64 16.53 27.87
N ILE A 484 2.83 16.16 26.60
CA ILE A 484 4.12 15.74 26.08
C ILE A 484 4.90 16.96 25.64
N ARG A 485 6.13 17.07 26.12
CA ARG A 485 7.05 18.12 25.70
C ARG A 485 7.95 17.61 24.58
N VAL A 486 7.85 18.24 23.42
CA VAL A 486 8.83 18.08 22.34
C VAL A 486 9.80 19.25 22.42
N THR A 487 11.08 18.92 22.58
CA THR A 487 12.19 19.89 22.60
C THR A 487 13.07 19.68 21.37
N ALA A 488 13.69 20.72 20.86
CA ALA A 488 14.55 20.66 19.69
C ALA A 488 15.87 21.37 19.91
N GLN A 489 16.95 20.68 19.57
CA GLN A 489 18.29 21.24 19.50
C GLN A 489 18.69 21.38 18.04
N ILE A 490 19.00 22.61 17.63
CA ILE A 490 19.42 22.93 16.27
C ILE A 490 20.93 23.12 16.25
N GLN A 491 21.62 22.39 15.38
CA GLN A 491 23.03 22.56 15.05
C GLN A 491 23.16 23.06 13.61
N GLY A 492 24.01 24.05 13.36
CA GLY A 492 24.09 24.72 12.05
C GLY A 492 23.09 25.88 11.92
N GLN A 493 22.88 26.37 10.70
CA GLN A 493 21.97 27.50 10.44
C GLN A 493 20.66 27.08 9.78
N GLY A 494 19.58 27.23 10.52
CA GLY A 494 18.22 26.97 10.08
C GLY A 494 17.23 27.12 11.23
N SER A 495 15.95 26.88 10.96
CA SER A 495 14.89 26.84 11.96
C SER A 495 13.95 25.65 11.71
N ILE A 496 13.02 25.42 12.63
CA ILE A 496 11.93 24.46 12.47
C ILE A 496 10.59 25.15 12.74
N ASP A 497 9.54 24.67 12.08
CA ASP A 497 8.14 25.05 12.31
C ASP A 497 7.30 23.78 12.55
N PRO A 498 6.47 23.70 13.61
CA PRO A 498 6.27 24.70 14.65
C PRO A 498 7.53 24.93 15.51
N SER A 499 7.67 26.14 16.06
CA SER A 499 8.86 26.55 16.83
C SER A 499 8.98 25.84 18.18
N ASP A 500 10.20 25.50 18.59
CA ASP A 500 10.49 24.89 19.89
C ASP A 500 10.28 25.84 21.11
N PRO A 501 9.87 25.36 22.31
CA PRO A 501 9.34 24.02 22.63
C PRO A 501 7.86 23.87 22.29
N GLN A 502 7.47 22.63 21.98
CA GLN A 502 6.08 22.26 21.78
C GLN A 502 5.56 21.47 22.98
N THR A 503 4.38 21.83 23.47
CA THR A 503 3.62 21.04 24.44
C THR A 503 2.39 20.53 23.74
N VAL A 504 2.28 19.21 23.61
CA VAL A 504 1.25 18.57 22.80
C VAL A 504 0.48 17.51 23.59
N PRO A 505 -0.79 17.27 23.26
CA PRO A 505 -1.59 16.27 23.97
C PRO A 505 -1.00 14.86 23.84
N TRP A 506 -1.40 13.98 24.75
CA TRP A 506 -1.04 12.57 24.70
C TRP A 506 -1.58 11.92 23.41
N ASN A 507 -0.81 10.98 22.84
CA ASN A 507 -1.08 10.30 21.56
C ASN A 507 -1.15 11.21 20.34
N SER A 508 -0.74 12.48 20.45
CA SER A 508 -0.75 13.39 19.31
C SER A 508 0.28 13.02 18.24
N THR A 509 -0.03 13.43 17.00
CA THR A 509 0.93 13.44 15.90
C THR A 509 1.31 14.88 15.62
N VAL A 510 2.61 15.19 15.60
CA VAL A 510 3.12 16.53 15.30
C VAL A 510 3.95 16.46 14.04
N THR A 511 3.69 17.36 13.10
CA THR A 511 4.51 17.48 11.88
C THR A 511 5.37 18.73 11.99
N PHE A 512 6.66 18.56 11.74
CA PHE A 512 7.65 19.62 11.68
C PHE A 512 8.11 19.84 10.25
N THR A 513 8.46 21.08 9.92
CA THR A 513 9.13 21.48 8.69
C THR A 513 10.42 22.18 9.06
N ALA A 514 11.54 21.68 8.56
CA ALA A 514 12.83 22.33 8.69
C ALA A 514 12.98 23.41 7.61
N HIS A 515 13.47 24.57 8.02
CA HIS A 515 13.78 25.70 7.17
C HIS A 515 15.28 25.98 7.22
N PRO A 516 16.10 25.35 6.35
CA PRO A 516 17.52 25.67 6.24
C PRO A 516 17.71 27.15 5.89
N ALA A 517 18.74 27.79 6.46
CA ALA A 517 19.15 29.13 6.05
C ALA A 517 19.72 29.12 4.62
N ALA A 518 19.85 30.30 4.00
CA ALA A 518 20.48 30.42 2.69
C ALA A 518 21.91 29.85 2.71
N GLY A 519 22.23 28.96 1.76
CA GLY A 519 23.52 28.27 1.72
C GLY A 519 23.64 27.08 2.67
N TRP A 520 22.55 26.64 3.31
CA TRP A 520 22.50 25.44 4.17
C TRP A 520 21.46 24.45 3.67
N GLN A 521 21.62 23.18 4.04
CA GLN A 521 20.64 22.13 3.83
C GLN A 521 20.45 21.32 5.11
N LEU A 522 19.28 20.71 5.25
CA LEU A 522 19.03 19.76 6.33
C LEU A 522 19.96 18.55 6.14
N ASP A 523 20.68 18.19 7.21
CA ASP A 523 21.63 17.08 7.22
C ASP A 523 20.99 15.83 7.83
N SER A 524 20.55 15.92 9.09
CA SER A 524 19.88 14.82 9.78
C SER A 524 18.89 15.31 10.84
N VAL A 525 17.87 14.49 11.10
CA VAL A 525 16.92 14.65 12.19
C VAL A 525 16.91 13.35 12.99
N THR A 526 17.04 13.47 14.31
CA THR A 526 16.83 12.35 15.23
C THR A 526 15.82 12.72 16.30
N ALA A 527 15.03 11.75 16.76
CA ALA A 527 14.07 11.87 17.85
C ALA A 527 14.41 10.81 18.92
N GLY A 528 14.69 11.24 20.15
CA GLY A 528 15.12 10.32 21.21
C GLY A 528 16.39 9.53 20.85
N GLY A 529 17.24 10.09 19.98
CA GLY A 529 18.45 9.46 19.47
C GLY A 529 18.26 8.50 18.27
N GLN A 530 17.03 8.28 17.80
CA GLN A 530 16.76 7.47 16.62
C GLN A 530 16.58 8.35 15.36
N PRO A 531 17.12 7.96 14.20
CA PRO A 531 16.88 8.67 12.94
C PRO A 531 15.40 8.76 12.60
N VAL A 532 14.95 9.92 12.12
CA VAL A 532 13.59 10.16 11.64
C VAL A 532 13.62 10.24 10.11
N GLU A 533 12.67 9.59 9.45
CA GLU A 533 12.52 9.75 8.00
C GLU A 533 12.03 11.16 7.67
N VAL A 534 12.72 11.81 6.73
CA VAL A 534 12.41 13.17 6.29
C VAL A 534 12.09 13.17 4.81
N ALA A 535 10.96 13.75 4.45
CA ALA A 535 10.56 13.98 3.06
C ALA A 535 10.41 15.48 2.82
N GLN A 536 11.16 16.03 1.86
CA GLN A 536 11.09 17.45 1.49
C GLN A 536 11.24 18.42 2.69
N ASN A 537 12.22 18.14 3.57
CA ASN A 537 12.44 18.85 4.84
C ASN A 537 11.30 18.76 5.87
N SER A 538 10.28 17.95 5.63
CA SER A 538 9.20 17.71 6.58
C SER A 538 9.28 16.30 7.18
N PHE A 539 8.90 16.18 8.45
CA PHE A 539 8.83 14.91 9.17
C PHE A 539 7.73 14.95 10.23
N SER A 540 7.18 13.79 10.56
CA SER A 540 6.12 13.66 11.56
C SER A 540 6.56 12.76 12.71
N LEU A 541 6.16 13.12 13.92
CA LEU A 541 6.27 12.29 15.12
C LEU A 541 4.88 11.78 15.47
N PRO A 542 4.50 10.57 15.02
CA PRO A 542 3.18 10.02 15.31
C PRO A 542 3.11 9.46 16.74
N SER A 543 1.89 9.42 17.28
CA SER A 543 1.55 8.69 18.50
C SER A 543 2.48 8.98 19.68
N LEU A 544 2.77 10.26 19.93
CA LEU A 544 3.64 10.67 21.04
C LEU A 544 3.10 10.13 22.38
N ARG A 545 3.97 9.49 23.17
CA ARG A 545 3.63 8.91 24.51
C ARG A 545 4.49 9.47 25.66
N ALA A 546 5.59 10.13 25.36
CA ALA A 546 6.52 10.69 26.34
C ALA A 546 7.29 11.85 25.71
N ASP A 547 7.96 12.66 26.53
CA ASP A 547 8.80 13.77 26.08
C ASP A 547 9.82 13.31 25.04
N VAL A 548 9.97 14.11 23.98
CA VAL A 548 10.89 13.82 22.88
C VAL A 548 11.89 14.95 22.75
N ALA A 549 13.17 14.60 22.73
CA ALA A 549 14.24 15.50 22.34
C ALA A 549 14.58 15.24 20.86
N LEU A 550 14.39 16.27 20.04
CA LEU A 550 14.83 16.33 18.65
C LEU A 550 16.25 16.89 18.59
N ASN A 551 17.10 16.28 17.76
CA ASN A 551 18.36 16.87 17.33
C ASN A 551 18.30 17.05 15.82
N ILE A 552 18.30 18.31 15.38
CA ILE A 552 18.23 18.73 13.99
C ILE A 552 19.58 19.33 13.64
N THR A 553 20.20 18.80 12.60
CA THR A 553 21.48 19.26 12.11
C THR A 553 21.30 19.80 10.71
N PHE A 554 21.84 20.99 10.47
CA PHE A 554 21.99 21.58 9.16
C PHE A 554 23.48 21.56 8.80
N ARG A 555 23.79 21.26 7.56
CA ARG A 555 25.14 21.37 7.01
C ARG A 555 25.20 22.42 5.92
N PRO A 556 26.31 23.18 5.79
CA PRO A 556 26.46 24.13 4.71
C PRO A 556 26.46 23.41 3.35
N LEU A 557 25.91 24.06 2.33
CA LEU A 557 25.97 23.61 0.94
C LEU A 557 27.30 24.04 0.31
N PRO A 558 27.84 23.26 -0.64
CA PRO A 558 28.95 23.72 -1.47
C PRO A 558 28.60 25.03 -2.19
N VAL A 559 29.53 25.98 -2.20
CA VAL A 559 29.38 27.22 -2.98
C VAL A 559 29.61 26.88 -4.44
N GLN A 560 28.64 27.20 -5.28
CA GLN A 560 28.73 27.02 -6.73
C GLN A 560 28.86 28.38 -7.39
N LEU A 561 29.95 28.58 -8.11
CA LEU A 561 30.28 29.81 -8.80
C LEU A 561 30.44 29.55 -10.30
N GLN A 562 30.09 30.53 -11.11
CA GLN A 562 30.34 30.51 -12.54
C GLN A 562 30.86 31.87 -12.98
N ASP A 563 31.95 31.86 -13.73
CA ASP A 563 32.47 33.05 -14.37
C ASP A 563 31.58 33.42 -15.59
N PRO A 564 31.04 34.64 -15.65
CA PRO A 564 30.05 35.00 -16.67
C PRO A 564 30.62 35.03 -18.08
N ASP A 565 31.91 35.32 -18.25
CA ASP A 565 32.52 35.54 -19.57
C ASP A 565 33.06 34.25 -20.17
N THR A 566 33.72 33.43 -19.35
CA THR A 566 34.34 32.17 -19.79
C THR A 566 33.45 30.95 -19.56
N GLN A 567 32.37 31.10 -18.79
CA GLN A 567 31.46 30.04 -18.38
C GLN A 567 32.12 28.93 -17.55
N VAL A 568 33.36 29.13 -17.08
CA VAL A 568 34.06 28.22 -16.16
C VAL A 568 33.31 28.15 -14.84
N GLN A 569 33.10 26.92 -14.34
CA GLN A 569 32.36 26.67 -13.11
C GLN A 569 33.31 26.18 -12.02
N LEU A 570 32.98 26.54 -10.78
CA LEU A 570 33.70 26.10 -9.59
C LEU A 570 32.72 25.65 -8.52
N VAL A 571 32.91 24.43 -8.03
CA VAL A 571 32.22 23.92 -6.84
C VAL A 571 33.22 23.91 -5.69
N CYS A 572 32.97 24.74 -4.68
CA CYS A 572 33.78 24.86 -3.48
C CYS A 572 33.04 24.19 -2.30
N PRO A 573 33.48 23.00 -1.86
CA PRO A 573 32.98 22.41 -0.62
C PRO A 573 33.18 23.37 0.56
N PRO A 574 32.29 23.40 1.56
CA PRO A 574 32.38 24.33 2.69
C PRO A 574 33.73 24.28 3.42
N GLU A 575 34.33 23.09 3.56
CA GLU A 575 35.64 22.87 4.16
C GLU A 575 36.82 23.42 3.34
N SER A 576 36.59 23.70 2.06
CA SER A 576 37.59 24.26 1.14
C SER A 576 37.47 25.78 0.99
N LEU A 577 36.52 26.40 1.68
CA LEU A 577 36.45 27.86 1.75
C LEU A 577 37.68 28.41 2.48
N PRO A 578 38.25 29.54 2.02
CA PRO A 578 39.30 30.22 2.75
C PRO A 578 38.87 30.56 4.19
N ALA A 579 39.77 30.40 5.15
CA ALA A 579 39.43 30.59 6.56
C ALA A 579 38.84 31.99 6.84
N GLY A 580 37.64 32.02 7.41
CA GLY A 580 36.94 33.27 7.74
C GLY A 580 36.25 33.97 6.55
N ALA A 581 36.26 33.38 5.35
CA ALA A 581 35.56 33.93 4.20
C ALA A 581 34.03 33.75 4.33
N ASP A 582 33.28 34.83 4.12
CA ASP A 582 31.83 34.78 3.95
C ASP A 582 31.53 34.30 2.50
N PRO A 583 30.77 33.20 2.31
CA PRO A 583 30.36 32.71 1.00
C PRO A 583 29.71 33.78 0.11
N ALA A 584 29.04 34.79 0.67
CA ALA A 584 28.40 35.85 -0.08
C ALA A 584 29.40 36.89 -0.65
N GLN A 585 30.65 36.90 -0.17
CA GLN A 585 31.68 37.87 -0.54
C GLN A 585 32.75 37.29 -1.47
N ILE A 586 32.69 35.98 -1.75
CA ILE A 586 33.58 35.33 -2.69
C ILE A 586 32.98 35.32 -4.09
N HIS A 587 33.80 35.56 -5.10
CA HIS A 587 33.40 35.39 -6.49
C HIS A 587 34.52 34.72 -7.29
N LEU A 588 34.11 33.99 -8.32
CA LEU A 588 35.01 33.39 -9.28
C LEU A 588 35.31 34.42 -10.37
N GLN A 589 36.58 34.64 -10.66
CA GLN A 589 37.03 35.42 -11.81
C GLN A 589 37.96 34.56 -12.63
N VAL A 590 37.67 34.46 -13.92
CA VAL A 590 38.47 33.68 -14.86
C VAL A 590 38.79 34.51 -16.08
N GLU A 591 40.09 34.69 -16.33
CA GLU A 591 40.57 35.49 -17.47
C GLU A 591 41.31 34.59 -18.46
N PRO A 592 40.95 34.61 -19.76
CA PRO A 592 41.79 34.00 -20.78
C PRO A 592 43.16 34.66 -20.79
N VAL A 593 44.23 33.86 -20.79
CA VAL A 593 45.60 34.41 -20.84
C VAL A 593 45.82 35.08 -22.19
N ASP A 594 46.16 36.36 -22.19
CA ASP A 594 46.42 37.14 -23.41
C ASP A 594 47.57 36.53 -24.21
N ARG A 595 47.32 36.22 -25.48
CA ARG A 595 48.30 35.60 -26.40
C ARG A 595 49.54 36.44 -26.66
N GLN A 596 49.55 37.71 -26.26
CA GLN A 596 50.68 38.62 -26.40
C GLN A 596 51.46 38.81 -25.10
N SER A 597 51.02 38.22 -23.98
CA SER A 597 51.67 38.38 -22.68
C SER A 597 52.90 37.48 -22.51
N ASP A 598 53.78 37.87 -21.59
CA ASP A 598 54.92 37.04 -21.17
C ASP A 598 54.44 35.72 -20.51
N ASP A 599 53.28 35.74 -19.85
CA ASP A 599 52.64 34.56 -19.28
C ASP A 599 52.22 33.57 -20.38
N TRP A 600 51.65 34.05 -21.49
CA TRP A 600 51.34 33.19 -22.64
C TRP A 600 52.59 32.61 -23.27
N ASN A 601 53.66 33.39 -23.43
CA ASN A 601 54.93 32.88 -23.96
C ASN A 601 55.47 31.74 -23.09
N THR A 602 55.35 31.86 -21.77
CA THR A 602 55.75 30.82 -20.81
C THR A 602 54.88 29.56 -20.97
N VAL A 603 53.56 29.71 -20.99
CA VAL A 603 52.60 28.60 -21.22
C VAL A 603 52.84 27.91 -22.56
N HIS A 604 52.96 28.68 -23.64
CA HIS A 604 53.12 28.19 -25.00
C HIS A 604 54.45 27.44 -25.17
N THR A 605 55.54 27.98 -24.61
CA THR A 605 56.86 27.33 -24.67
C THR A 605 56.87 26.01 -23.90
N ALA A 606 56.27 25.96 -22.70
CA ALA A 606 56.25 24.76 -21.87
C ALA A 606 55.46 23.60 -22.52
N LEU A 607 54.49 23.90 -23.38
CA LEU A 607 53.58 22.92 -23.99
C LEU A 607 53.75 22.73 -25.51
N ALA A 608 54.74 23.39 -26.13
CA ALA A 608 54.92 23.46 -27.60
C ALA A 608 54.95 22.09 -28.30
N ASP A 609 55.60 21.08 -27.69
CA ASP A 609 55.74 19.74 -28.26
C ASP A 609 54.66 18.75 -27.77
N ARG A 610 53.68 19.22 -26.98
CA ARG A 610 52.74 18.36 -26.23
C ARG A 610 51.27 18.58 -26.61
N ALA A 611 50.92 19.71 -27.20
CA ALA A 611 49.53 20.10 -27.45
C ALA A 611 49.27 20.45 -28.93
N ASP A 612 48.27 19.81 -29.54
CA ASP A 612 47.79 20.18 -30.88
C ASP A 612 46.89 21.42 -30.81
N GLN A 613 46.13 21.57 -29.72
CA GLN A 613 45.30 22.72 -29.42
C GLN A 613 45.39 23.01 -27.92
N LEU A 614 45.33 24.29 -27.52
CA LEU A 614 45.32 24.68 -26.11
C LEU A 614 44.51 25.95 -25.86
N VAL A 615 43.92 26.05 -24.68
CA VAL A 615 43.36 27.28 -24.11
C VAL A 615 43.89 27.43 -22.68
N ALA A 616 44.28 28.64 -22.32
CA ALA A 616 44.87 28.95 -21.02
C ALA A 616 44.01 29.99 -20.30
N PHE A 617 43.79 29.78 -19.01
CA PHE A 617 42.99 30.64 -18.16
C PHE A 617 43.77 30.95 -16.89
N ASP A 618 43.76 32.21 -16.44
CA ASP A 618 44.01 32.52 -15.05
C ASP A 618 42.72 32.31 -14.25
N ILE A 619 42.69 31.31 -13.38
CA ILE A 619 41.52 30.94 -12.59
C ILE A 619 41.78 31.36 -11.15
N GLY A 620 40.94 32.26 -10.61
CA GLY A 620 41.07 32.76 -9.24
C GLY A 620 39.75 32.87 -8.50
N LEU A 621 39.77 32.57 -7.20
CA LEU A 621 38.73 32.96 -6.27
C LEU A 621 39.14 34.28 -5.61
N TYR A 622 38.23 35.25 -5.58
CA TYR A 622 38.50 36.59 -5.03
C TYR A 622 37.60 36.87 -3.84
N LEU A 623 38.21 37.35 -2.75
CA LEU A 623 37.53 37.90 -1.58
C LEU A 623 37.85 39.40 -1.51
N GLN A 624 36.85 40.26 -1.69
CA GLN A 624 37.01 41.72 -1.67
C GLN A 624 38.23 42.18 -2.51
N ASP A 625 38.23 41.78 -3.79
CA ASP A 625 39.26 42.07 -4.81
C ASP A 625 40.66 41.44 -4.58
N THR A 626 40.82 40.63 -3.54
CA THR A 626 42.06 39.88 -3.30
C THR A 626 41.92 38.44 -3.76
N LYS A 627 42.82 38.00 -4.66
CA LYS A 627 42.91 36.60 -5.07
C LYS A 627 43.37 35.75 -3.88
N VAL A 628 42.58 34.74 -3.53
CA VAL A 628 42.80 33.86 -2.37
C VAL A 628 42.90 32.41 -2.81
N GLN A 629 43.77 31.63 -2.15
CA GLN A 629 43.87 30.18 -2.34
C GLN A 629 42.73 29.48 -1.59
N PRO A 630 42.22 28.33 -2.07
CA PRO A 630 41.20 27.58 -1.35
C PRO A 630 41.81 26.96 -0.08
N GLY A 631 40.99 26.73 0.95
CA GLY A 631 41.41 26.04 2.17
C GLY A 631 41.61 24.53 1.98
N GLY A 632 41.18 23.99 0.84
CA GLY A 632 41.21 22.59 0.48
C GLY A 632 40.96 22.39 -1.02
N LYS A 633 40.52 21.19 -1.41
CA LYS A 633 40.26 20.88 -2.81
C LYS A 633 38.93 21.44 -3.30
N VAL A 634 38.97 22.12 -4.44
CA VAL A 634 37.79 22.57 -5.18
C VAL A 634 37.70 21.83 -6.52
N GLN A 635 36.48 21.66 -7.02
CA GLN A 635 36.27 21.12 -8.37
C GLN A 635 36.11 22.29 -9.35
N VAL A 636 36.93 22.31 -10.39
CA VAL A 636 36.86 23.28 -11.49
C VAL A 636 36.37 22.56 -12.74
N SER A 637 35.42 23.16 -13.45
CA SER A 637 34.86 22.66 -14.70
C SER A 637 35.02 23.69 -15.81
N ILE A 638 35.86 23.38 -16.79
CA ILE A 638 36.15 24.24 -17.94
C ILE A 638 35.31 23.79 -19.15
N PRO A 639 34.52 24.67 -19.78
CA PRO A 639 33.85 24.36 -21.04
C PRO A 639 34.85 23.91 -22.12
N ILE A 640 34.58 22.76 -22.73
CA ILE A 640 35.46 22.20 -23.75
C ILE A 640 35.31 23.04 -25.03
N PRO A 641 36.38 23.67 -25.55
CA PRO A 641 36.28 24.47 -26.76
C PRO A 641 35.85 23.64 -27.97
N ALA A 642 35.07 24.25 -28.85
CA ALA A 642 34.63 23.59 -30.08
C ALA A 642 35.83 23.13 -30.92
N GLY A 643 35.84 21.86 -31.33
CA GLY A 643 36.91 21.27 -32.14
C GLY A 643 37.99 20.53 -31.34
N PHE A 644 37.94 20.52 -30.01
CA PHE A 644 38.82 19.69 -29.19
C PHE A 644 38.37 18.22 -29.22
N ASP A 645 39.33 17.30 -29.36
CA ASP A 645 39.10 15.86 -29.19
C ASP A 645 38.98 15.52 -27.70
N ARG A 646 37.75 15.22 -27.27
CA ARG A 646 37.40 14.90 -25.88
C ARG A 646 38.16 13.70 -25.31
N SER A 647 38.69 12.81 -26.15
CA SER A 647 39.43 11.62 -25.71
C SER A 647 40.91 11.89 -25.38
N ARG A 648 41.42 13.07 -25.73
CA ARG A 648 42.84 13.44 -25.59
C ARG A 648 43.04 14.69 -24.74
N LEU A 649 42.10 14.97 -23.85
CA LEU A 649 42.16 16.15 -22.99
C LEU A 649 43.08 15.94 -21.81
N LEU A 650 43.97 16.91 -21.58
CA LEU A 650 44.77 17.02 -20.36
C LEU A 650 44.66 18.44 -19.82
N ILE A 651 44.75 18.59 -18.50
CA ILE A 651 44.85 19.89 -17.84
C ILE A 651 46.21 19.98 -17.17
N TYR A 652 46.89 21.09 -17.40
CA TYR A 652 48.12 21.44 -16.72
C TYR A 652 47.93 22.73 -15.93
N ARG A 653 48.47 22.78 -14.72
CA ARG A 653 48.83 24.03 -14.06
C ARG A 653 50.23 24.42 -14.50
N VAL A 654 50.42 25.68 -14.86
CA VAL A 654 51.73 26.23 -15.24
C VAL A 654 52.23 27.11 -14.12
N GLU A 655 53.40 26.78 -13.57
CA GLU A 655 54.08 27.64 -12.61
C GLU A 655 54.75 28.83 -13.31
N PRO A 656 55.00 29.96 -12.63
CA PRO A 656 55.73 31.09 -13.20
C PRO A 656 57.12 30.74 -13.75
N THR A 657 57.72 29.63 -13.29
CA THR A 657 59.00 29.09 -13.77
C THR A 657 58.90 28.31 -15.08
N GLY A 658 57.68 28.04 -15.57
CA GLY A 658 57.38 27.17 -16.70
C GLY A 658 57.24 25.68 -16.34
N ASP A 659 57.36 25.33 -15.05
CA ASP A 659 57.13 23.97 -14.59
C ASP A 659 55.65 23.57 -14.73
N LEU A 660 55.40 22.33 -15.15
CA LEU A 660 54.06 21.82 -15.42
C LEU A 660 53.63 20.81 -14.37
N VAL A 661 52.45 21.03 -13.78
CA VAL A 661 51.77 20.05 -12.93
C VAL A 661 50.53 19.52 -13.66
N GLN A 662 50.51 18.23 -13.93
CA GLN A 662 49.40 17.59 -14.65
C GLN A 662 48.25 17.24 -13.70
N TYR A 663 47.02 17.50 -14.13
CA TYR A 663 45.80 17.11 -13.44
C TYR A 663 45.02 16.07 -14.24
N PRO A 664 44.47 15.04 -13.58
CA PRO A 664 43.55 14.12 -14.23
C PRO A 664 42.26 14.85 -14.62
N VAL A 665 41.78 14.60 -15.83
CA VAL A 665 40.59 15.25 -16.40
C VAL A 665 39.47 14.23 -16.52
N THR A 666 38.29 14.58 -16.02
CA THR A 666 37.05 13.84 -16.26
C THR A 666 36.15 14.67 -17.16
N VAL A 667 35.60 14.07 -18.21
CA VAL A 667 34.65 14.74 -19.10
C VAL A 667 33.23 14.43 -18.65
N SER A 668 32.46 15.45 -18.32
CA SER A 668 31.04 15.36 -17.96
C SER A 668 30.24 16.28 -18.87
N GLY A 669 29.52 15.71 -19.85
CA GLY A 669 28.86 16.48 -20.91
C GLY A 669 29.86 17.29 -21.74
N ASP A 670 29.72 18.62 -21.72
CA ASP A 670 30.57 19.58 -22.42
C ASP A 670 31.64 20.23 -21.53
N LEU A 671 31.85 19.70 -20.32
CA LEU A 671 32.78 20.23 -19.34
C LEU A 671 33.96 19.28 -19.11
N ALA A 672 35.18 19.83 -19.08
CA ALA A 672 36.39 19.17 -18.60
C ALA A 672 36.58 19.51 -17.12
N GLN A 673 36.50 18.50 -16.26
CA GLN A 673 36.50 18.64 -14.80
C GLN A 673 37.81 18.15 -14.19
N PHE A 674 38.32 18.89 -13.23
CA PHE A 674 39.48 18.50 -12.43
C PHE A 674 39.36 19.06 -11.01
N GLU A 675 40.06 18.44 -10.05
CA GLU A 675 40.18 18.95 -8.69
C GLU A 675 41.51 19.65 -8.49
N THR A 676 41.50 20.78 -7.79
CA THR A 676 42.73 21.47 -7.40
C THR A 676 42.58 22.12 -6.03
N ASP A 677 43.69 22.30 -5.33
CA ASP A 677 43.82 23.07 -4.09
C ASP A 677 44.62 24.36 -4.32
N HIS A 678 44.80 24.76 -5.59
CA HIS A 678 45.57 25.94 -5.95
C HIS A 678 44.93 26.71 -7.11
N PHE A 679 44.91 28.03 -7.05
CA PHE A 679 44.50 28.93 -8.13
C PHE A 679 45.73 29.54 -8.80
N SER A 680 45.82 29.41 -10.13
CA SER A 680 46.94 29.84 -10.98
C SER A 680 46.51 29.77 -12.45
N TYR A 681 47.48 29.85 -13.37
CA TYR A 681 47.28 29.56 -14.79
C TYR A 681 47.03 28.07 -15.02
N TYR A 682 45.84 27.76 -15.53
CA TYR A 682 45.43 26.43 -15.96
C TYR A 682 45.26 26.38 -17.46
N VAL A 683 45.75 25.29 -18.05
CA VAL A 683 45.75 25.10 -19.50
C VAL A 683 45.06 23.80 -19.83
N LEU A 684 43.93 23.89 -20.53
CA LEU A 684 43.27 22.74 -21.13
C LEU A 684 43.89 22.52 -22.51
N ILE A 685 44.47 21.35 -22.72
CA ILE A 685 45.09 20.97 -23.99
C ILE A 685 44.37 19.78 -24.63
N GLN A 686 44.47 19.71 -25.96
CA GLN A 686 44.35 18.46 -26.71
C GLN A 686 45.75 17.91 -26.95
N GLN A 687 46.10 16.80 -26.32
CA GLN A 687 47.44 16.18 -26.40
C GLN A 687 47.81 15.82 -27.84
N ALA A 688 49.05 16.07 -28.26
CA ALA A 688 49.58 15.69 -29.57
C ALA A 688 49.69 14.17 -29.73
N ALA A 689 49.38 13.65 -30.93
CA ALA A 689 49.44 12.21 -31.21
C ALA A 689 50.89 11.69 -31.23
N GLN A 690 51.23 10.66 -30.43
CA GLN A 690 52.56 10.04 -30.45
C GLN A 690 52.76 9.16 -31.70
N SER A 691 53.93 9.25 -32.35
CA SER A 691 54.39 8.32 -33.41
C SER A 691 55.11 7.09 -32.83
N PRO A 692 55.04 5.90 -33.46
CA PRO A 692 55.62 4.66 -32.92
C PRO A 692 57.16 4.60 -33.03
N LEU A 693 57.80 3.98 -32.02
CA LEU A 693 59.25 3.74 -31.89
C LEU A 693 59.79 2.71 -32.93
N PRO A 694 61.08 2.81 -33.36
CA PRO A 694 61.68 1.87 -34.34
C PRO A 694 61.96 0.48 -33.75
N ALA A 695 61.93 -0.55 -34.60
CA ALA A 695 62.12 -1.95 -34.21
C ALA A 695 63.58 -2.29 -33.83
N GLU A 696 63.76 -3.08 -32.77
CA GLU A 696 65.04 -3.63 -32.31
C GLU A 696 65.21 -5.10 -32.73
N SER A 697 66.44 -5.54 -32.95
CA SER A 697 66.80 -6.95 -33.18
C SER A 697 68.07 -7.33 -32.41
N THR A 698 68.37 -8.63 -32.33
CA THR A 698 69.36 -9.16 -31.39
C THR A 698 70.55 -9.81 -32.10
N LEU A 699 71.77 -9.46 -31.70
CA LEU A 699 73.01 -10.00 -32.26
C LEU A 699 73.71 -10.93 -31.25
N TYR A 700 74.02 -12.16 -31.66
CA TYR A 700 74.65 -13.18 -30.83
C TYR A 700 76.10 -13.45 -31.24
N PHE A 701 76.96 -13.64 -30.26
CA PHE A 701 78.35 -14.07 -30.41
C PHE A 701 78.86 -14.69 -29.11
N ALA A 702 79.88 -15.53 -29.18
CA ALA A 702 80.45 -16.15 -28.01
C ALA A 702 81.96 -16.35 -28.17
N ASP A 703 82.63 -16.53 -27.02
CA ASP A 703 84.01 -16.98 -27.00
C ASP A 703 84.08 -18.42 -27.52
N ALA A 704 85.10 -18.71 -28.33
CA ALA A 704 85.29 -20.01 -28.96
C ALA A 704 86.47 -20.75 -28.31
N ALA A 705 86.48 -22.08 -28.37
CA ALA A 705 87.60 -22.87 -27.86
C ALA A 705 88.91 -22.46 -28.57
N GLY A 706 89.79 -21.73 -27.86
CA GLY A 706 91.02 -21.16 -28.40
C GLY A 706 91.10 -19.63 -28.46
N GLY A 707 90.08 -18.87 -28.05
CA GLY A 707 90.14 -17.41 -27.96
C GLY A 707 88.83 -16.70 -27.57
N ARG A 708 88.90 -15.38 -27.39
CA ARG A 708 87.78 -14.50 -26.97
C ARG A 708 87.27 -13.65 -28.13
N VAL A 709 85.97 -13.33 -28.15
CA VAL A 709 85.35 -12.35 -29.07
C VAL A 709 84.95 -11.09 -28.31
N LEU A 710 85.43 -9.92 -28.76
CA LEU A 710 85.01 -8.61 -28.26
C LEU A 710 84.15 -7.92 -29.32
N ALA A 711 83.06 -7.27 -28.91
CA ALA A 711 82.17 -6.53 -29.81
C ALA A 711 81.94 -5.09 -29.33
N ARG A 712 81.96 -4.13 -30.24
CA ARG A 712 81.70 -2.71 -29.96
C ARG A 712 80.84 -2.06 -31.04
N ALA A 713 79.85 -1.27 -30.62
CA ALA A 713 79.11 -0.37 -31.50
C ALA A 713 79.61 1.06 -31.24
N GLY A 714 80.40 1.61 -32.16
CA GLY A 714 81.19 2.82 -31.90
C GLY A 714 82.16 2.59 -30.74
N SER A 715 82.05 3.39 -29.66
CA SER A 715 82.90 3.27 -28.47
C SER A 715 82.36 2.30 -27.40
N ALA A 716 81.07 1.95 -27.46
CA ALA A 716 80.40 1.17 -26.43
C ALA A 716 80.60 -0.34 -26.65
N GLN A 717 80.88 -1.07 -25.56
CA GLN A 717 80.96 -2.53 -25.61
C GLN A 717 79.55 -3.13 -25.71
N VAL A 718 79.36 -3.98 -26.71
CA VAL A 718 78.10 -4.72 -26.91
C VAL A 718 78.20 -6.06 -26.20
N ARG A 719 77.12 -6.50 -25.56
CA ARG A 719 77.00 -7.86 -25.01
C ARG A 719 76.24 -8.74 -26.00
N SER A 720 76.65 -10.00 -26.10
CA SER A 720 75.91 -10.98 -26.89
C SER A 720 74.48 -11.11 -26.37
N GLY A 721 73.50 -11.10 -27.27
CA GLY A 721 72.08 -11.13 -26.90
C GLY A 721 71.48 -9.77 -26.51
N GLN A 722 72.25 -8.67 -26.57
CA GLN A 722 71.72 -7.33 -26.31
C GLN A 722 70.85 -6.86 -27.49
N PRO A 723 69.59 -6.42 -27.26
CA PRO A 723 68.78 -5.78 -28.30
C PRO A 723 69.44 -4.49 -28.80
N LEU A 724 69.49 -4.33 -30.11
CA LEU A 724 70.03 -3.16 -30.78
C LEU A 724 69.09 -2.72 -31.90
N PRO A 725 68.97 -1.41 -32.18
CA PRO A 725 68.19 -0.94 -33.33
C PRO A 725 68.68 -1.55 -34.64
N VAL A 726 67.75 -1.98 -35.51
CA VAL A 726 68.08 -2.45 -36.85
C VAL A 726 68.84 -1.36 -37.62
N GLY A 727 69.95 -1.73 -38.28
CA GLY A 727 70.87 -0.82 -38.96
C GLY A 727 72.12 -0.45 -38.16
N THR A 728 72.22 -0.85 -36.89
CA THR A 728 73.40 -0.60 -36.05
C THR A 728 74.63 -1.39 -36.55
N ALA A 729 75.76 -0.73 -36.79
CA ALA A 729 77.01 -1.39 -37.15
C ALA A 729 77.85 -1.76 -35.91
N VAL A 730 78.19 -3.04 -35.76
CA VAL A 730 78.95 -3.60 -34.64
C VAL A 730 80.28 -4.17 -35.14
N GLN A 731 81.39 -3.70 -34.59
CA GLN A 731 82.73 -4.20 -34.88
C GLN A 731 83.14 -5.29 -33.87
N PHE A 732 83.71 -6.36 -34.39
CA PHE A 732 84.17 -7.55 -33.70
C PHE A 732 85.68 -7.70 -33.79
N THR A 733 86.29 -8.13 -32.69
CA THR A 733 87.74 -8.38 -32.60
C THR A 733 87.97 -9.75 -31.96
N ALA A 734 88.78 -10.59 -32.60
CA ALA A 734 89.15 -11.91 -32.11
C ALA A 734 90.46 -11.82 -31.34
N VAL A 735 90.49 -12.37 -30.12
CA VAL A 735 91.66 -12.37 -29.24
C VAL A 735 92.06 -13.83 -28.97
N PRO A 736 93.07 -14.38 -29.67
CA PRO A 736 93.50 -15.76 -29.47
C PRO A 736 94.02 -16.01 -28.05
N ALA A 737 93.72 -17.18 -27.49
CA ALA A 737 94.28 -17.65 -26.23
C ALA A 737 95.70 -18.20 -26.45
N SER A 738 96.48 -18.33 -25.36
CA SER A 738 97.85 -18.85 -25.42
C SER A 738 97.89 -20.23 -26.12
N GLY A 739 98.79 -20.38 -27.10
CA GLY A 739 98.89 -21.59 -27.92
C GLY A 739 97.93 -21.67 -29.11
N TYR A 740 97.14 -20.63 -29.40
CA TYR A 740 96.23 -20.53 -30.55
C TYR A 740 96.46 -19.25 -31.36
N GLN A 741 96.10 -19.29 -32.64
CA GLN A 741 96.05 -18.12 -33.52
C GLN A 741 94.65 -18.00 -34.16
N PHE A 742 94.22 -16.78 -34.43
CA PHE A 742 92.97 -16.52 -35.14
C PHE A 742 93.05 -17.05 -36.57
N SER A 743 91.99 -17.72 -37.01
CA SER A 743 91.89 -18.29 -38.37
C SER A 743 90.94 -17.50 -39.26
N ARG A 744 89.66 -17.37 -38.87
CA ARG A 744 88.62 -16.71 -39.69
C ARG A 744 87.37 -16.34 -38.89
N TRP A 745 86.53 -15.48 -39.47
CA TRP A 745 85.19 -15.19 -38.96
C TRP A 745 84.10 -15.96 -39.73
N GLN A 746 83.00 -16.26 -39.04
CA GLN A 746 81.75 -16.70 -39.63
C GLN A 746 80.58 -15.84 -39.13
N VAL A 747 79.66 -15.49 -40.04
CA VAL A 747 78.36 -14.88 -39.71
C VAL A 747 77.28 -15.81 -40.24
N ASP A 748 76.40 -16.27 -39.35
CA ASP A 748 75.36 -17.29 -39.64
C ASP A 748 75.93 -18.48 -40.43
N ASP A 749 77.01 -19.05 -39.88
CA ASP A 749 77.77 -20.20 -40.40
C ASP A 749 78.49 -19.98 -41.75
N ARG A 750 78.42 -18.80 -42.36
CA ARG A 750 79.16 -18.48 -43.60
C ARG A 750 80.49 -17.80 -43.30
N THR A 751 81.57 -18.27 -43.92
CA THR A 751 82.92 -17.68 -43.75
C THR A 751 82.98 -16.29 -44.39
N VAL A 752 83.44 -15.31 -43.61
CA VAL A 752 83.60 -13.92 -44.05
C VAL A 752 85.07 -13.52 -43.92
N ALA A 753 85.57 -12.75 -44.89
CA ALA A 753 86.94 -12.25 -44.87
C ALA A 753 87.16 -11.31 -43.67
N ALA A 754 88.26 -11.51 -42.94
CA ALA A 754 88.65 -10.61 -41.85
C ALA A 754 89.33 -9.34 -42.42
N GLY A 755 89.23 -8.24 -41.67
CA GLY A 755 90.07 -7.05 -41.89
C GLY A 755 91.56 -7.38 -41.69
N ALA A 756 92.43 -6.52 -42.23
CA ALA A 756 93.89 -6.72 -42.21
C ALA A 756 94.50 -6.83 -40.79
N ASP A 757 93.72 -6.46 -39.76
CA ASP A 757 94.02 -6.49 -38.33
C ASP A 757 93.27 -7.58 -37.55
N GLY A 758 92.53 -8.47 -38.24
CA GLY A 758 91.77 -9.55 -37.63
C GLY A 758 90.37 -9.17 -37.14
N THR A 759 89.87 -7.98 -37.48
CA THR A 759 88.52 -7.49 -37.09
C THR A 759 87.43 -7.80 -38.14
N LEU A 760 86.15 -7.69 -37.75
CA LEU A 760 84.97 -7.81 -38.63
C LEU A 760 83.89 -6.80 -38.23
N THR A 761 83.22 -6.13 -39.17
CA THR A 761 82.04 -5.30 -38.87
C THR A 761 80.76 -5.92 -39.43
N VAL A 762 79.71 -6.02 -38.61
CA VAL A 762 78.38 -6.55 -38.97
C VAL A 762 77.30 -5.52 -38.66
N THR A 763 76.41 -5.26 -39.61
CA THR A 763 75.23 -4.41 -39.41
C THR A 763 74.04 -5.26 -38.98
N VAL A 764 73.39 -4.89 -37.87
CA VAL A 764 72.20 -5.58 -37.34
C VAL A 764 71.06 -5.47 -38.36
N THR A 765 70.56 -6.60 -38.83
CA THR A 765 69.40 -6.66 -39.72
C THR A 765 68.13 -7.06 -38.97
N ASP A 766 66.99 -7.03 -39.66
CA ASP A 766 65.75 -7.60 -39.13
C ASP A 766 65.86 -9.14 -39.08
N GLY A 767 66.06 -9.67 -37.87
CA GLY A 767 66.28 -11.09 -37.60
C GLY A 767 67.59 -11.35 -36.83
N ALA A 768 67.57 -12.34 -35.93
CA ALA A 768 68.75 -12.65 -35.10
C ALA A 768 69.91 -13.17 -35.95
N GLN A 769 71.10 -12.59 -35.75
CA GLN A 769 72.35 -12.94 -36.44
C GLN A 769 73.38 -13.48 -35.44
N THR A 770 74.22 -14.42 -35.87
CA THR A 770 75.27 -15.04 -35.04
C THR A 770 76.66 -14.84 -35.63
N VAL A 771 77.59 -14.30 -34.85
CA VAL A 771 78.99 -14.05 -35.25
C VAL A 771 79.94 -14.94 -34.45
N THR A 772 80.81 -15.68 -35.14
CA THR A 772 81.74 -16.65 -34.54
C THR A 772 83.17 -16.45 -35.05
N ALA A 773 84.15 -16.40 -34.13
CA ALA A 773 85.57 -16.48 -34.47
C ALA A 773 86.06 -17.94 -34.39
N VAL A 774 86.86 -18.36 -35.37
CA VAL A 774 87.51 -19.68 -35.39
C VAL A 774 89.00 -19.52 -35.08
N PHE A 775 89.51 -20.30 -34.12
CA PHE A 775 90.91 -20.32 -33.72
C PHE A 775 91.54 -21.70 -33.99
N VAL A 776 92.84 -21.75 -34.28
CA VAL A 776 93.60 -22.99 -34.50
C VAL A 776 94.91 -22.98 -33.69
N PRO A 777 95.46 -24.13 -33.24
CA PRO A 777 96.70 -24.17 -32.46
C PRO A 777 97.90 -23.55 -33.19
N ALA A 778 98.74 -22.83 -32.46
CA ALA A 778 100.00 -22.27 -32.96
C ALA A 778 101.10 -23.34 -32.96
N PRO A 779 101.97 -23.42 -34.00
CA PRO A 779 102.99 -24.47 -34.11
C PRO A 779 104.09 -24.38 -33.03
N THR A 780 104.40 -25.51 -32.36
CA THR A 780 105.41 -25.64 -31.30
C THR A 780 106.77 -26.14 -31.83
N GLY A 781 107.88 -25.51 -31.41
CA GLY A 781 109.27 -25.94 -31.71
C GLY A 781 110.15 -25.90 -30.44
N GLY A 782 111.02 -26.91 -30.28
CA GLY A 782 111.68 -27.30 -29.03
C GLY A 782 112.98 -26.59 -28.60
N SER A 783 113.48 -27.11 -27.48
CA SER A 783 114.54 -26.76 -26.51
C SER A 783 115.94 -26.34 -26.98
N GLU A 784 116.61 -25.54 -26.13
CA GLU A 784 117.93 -25.88 -25.55
C GLU A 784 118.04 -25.37 -24.08
N GLU A 785 118.49 -26.28 -23.19
CA GLU A 785 118.87 -26.16 -21.75
C GLU A 785 120.41 -25.90 -21.65
N PRO A 786 121.13 -25.91 -20.49
CA PRO A 786 120.81 -25.98 -19.03
C PRO A 786 121.62 -24.93 -18.18
N THR A 787 121.56 -24.77 -16.84
CA THR A 787 121.78 -25.72 -15.70
C THR A 787 121.31 -25.19 -14.31
N ASP A 788 120.99 -26.17 -13.43
CA ASP A 788 120.86 -26.24 -11.94
C ASP A 788 122.08 -25.66 -11.15
N PRO A 789 122.23 -25.60 -9.78
CA PRO A 789 121.42 -26.12 -8.65
C PRO A 789 121.38 -25.31 -7.31
N ASN A 790 120.29 -25.47 -6.53
CA ASN A 790 120.27 -25.82 -5.09
C ASN A 790 118.93 -25.46 -4.40
N ALA A 791 118.40 -26.46 -3.69
CA ALA A 791 117.14 -26.55 -2.93
C ALA A 791 117.22 -25.87 -1.52
N PRO A 792 116.30 -26.07 -0.52
CA PRO A 792 115.06 -26.89 -0.48
C PRO A 792 113.84 -26.41 0.41
N THR A 793 112.75 -27.23 0.40
CA THR A 793 111.77 -27.63 1.47
C THR A 793 110.70 -26.63 2.00
N THR A 794 109.42 -26.94 2.37
CA THR A 794 108.55 -28.15 2.51
C THR A 794 107.04 -27.78 2.76
N VAL A 795 106.13 -28.76 2.59
CA VAL A 795 104.63 -28.92 2.70
C VAL A 795 104.04 -28.79 4.16
N PRO A 796 102.74 -29.09 4.58
CA PRO A 796 101.44 -29.50 3.94
C PRO A 796 100.04 -29.09 4.56
N ALA A 797 98.96 -29.39 3.78
CA ALA A 797 97.57 -29.94 4.00
C ALA A 797 96.65 -29.82 5.27
N GLY A 798 95.30 -29.82 5.06
CA GLY A 798 94.34 -30.73 5.75
C GLY A 798 92.92 -30.28 6.24
N SER A 799 91.85 -31.05 5.87
CA SER A 799 90.54 -31.42 6.56
C SER A 799 89.53 -30.34 7.05
N GLY A 800 88.19 -30.51 7.25
CA GLY A 800 87.19 -31.59 7.19
C GLY A 800 86.01 -31.36 8.20
N ALA A 801 84.79 -31.87 7.89
CA ALA A 801 83.68 -32.32 8.78
C ALA A 801 82.47 -31.42 9.28
N PRO A 802 81.30 -32.03 9.65
CA PRO A 802 79.90 -31.52 9.49
C PRO A 802 78.94 -31.70 10.74
N GLY A 803 77.60 -31.51 10.59
CA GLY A 803 76.54 -32.05 11.50
C GLY A 803 75.21 -31.24 11.58
N THR A 804 74.08 -31.65 10.95
CA THR A 804 72.88 -32.40 11.47
C THR A 804 71.90 -31.61 12.38
N ALA A 805 70.58 -31.50 12.08
CA ALA A 805 69.51 -32.44 12.49
C ALA A 805 68.08 -32.06 11.96
N PRO A 806 67.06 -32.97 11.98
CA PRO A 806 66.09 -33.11 10.87
C PRO A 806 64.59 -33.50 11.20
N VAL A 807 63.78 -33.72 10.12
CA VAL A 807 62.57 -34.59 9.87
C VAL A 807 61.13 -34.28 10.44
N PRO A 808 60.00 -34.86 9.88
CA PRO A 808 58.99 -34.10 9.10
C PRO A 808 57.50 -34.56 9.33
N THR A 809 56.66 -34.41 8.28
CA THR A 809 55.33 -35.00 7.91
C THR A 809 54.20 -33.97 7.88
N GLY A 810 53.40 -33.84 6.83
CA GLY A 810 53.36 -34.53 5.53
C GLY A 810 52.46 -33.78 4.54
N ASP A 811 52.63 -34.13 3.27
CA ASP A 811 51.70 -34.14 2.12
C ASP A 811 50.75 -32.96 1.86
N HIS A 812 50.43 -32.51 0.65
CA HIS A 812 50.88 -32.63 -0.75
C HIS A 812 49.66 -32.09 -1.54
N THR A 813 49.88 -31.33 -2.62
CA THR A 813 48.91 -30.95 -3.69
C THR A 813 47.84 -29.90 -3.32
N ALA A 814 47.42 -28.94 -4.15
CA ALA A 814 47.74 -28.50 -5.52
C ALA A 814 47.31 -27.03 -5.73
N LEU A 815 47.73 -26.47 -6.88
CA LEU A 815 47.53 -25.13 -7.48
C LEU A 815 46.05 -24.68 -7.70
N PRO A 816 45.81 -23.40 -8.07
CA PRO A 816 44.66 -22.57 -7.67
C PRO A 816 43.63 -22.29 -8.80
N ALA A 817 42.48 -21.72 -8.45
CA ALA A 817 41.95 -20.43 -8.95
C ALA A 817 40.44 -20.27 -8.74
N ALA A 818 40.05 -19.00 -8.54
CA ALA A 818 38.73 -18.38 -8.73
C ALA A 818 37.67 -18.46 -7.60
N ALA A 819 37.67 -17.38 -6.82
CA ALA A 819 36.55 -16.54 -6.38
C ALA A 819 35.33 -17.19 -5.69
N ALA A 820 35.28 -16.97 -4.38
CA ALA A 820 34.11 -17.13 -3.53
C ALA A 820 33.36 -15.80 -3.40
N LEU A 821 32.03 -15.84 -3.51
CA LEU A 821 31.13 -15.05 -2.68
C LEU A 821 29.88 -15.91 -2.41
N ALA A 822 29.62 -16.22 -1.14
CA ALA A 822 28.46 -17.00 -0.70
C ALA A 822 27.80 -16.30 0.50
N LEU A 823 26.47 -16.23 0.49
CA LEU A 823 25.52 -16.39 1.60
C LEU A 823 24.09 -16.15 1.01
N VAL A 824 22.98 -16.82 1.34
CA VAL A 824 22.61 -18.07 2.03
C VAL A 824 21.08 -18.27 1.78
N LEU A 825 20.65 -19.54 1.64
CA LEU A 825 19.32 -20.23 1.80
C LEU A 825 18.00 -19.47 1.52
N GLY A 826 16.94 -20.04 0.93
CA GLY A 826 16.64 -21.42 0.54
C GLY A 826 15.11 -21.71 0.62
N LEU A 827 14.47 -21.95 -0.55
CA LEU A 827 13.31 -22.82 -0.90
C LEU A 827 12.03 -22.85 -0.01
N VAL A 828 10.79 -22.94 -0.51
CA VAL A 828 10.19 -23.98 -1.40
C VAL A 828 8.90 -23.45 -2.08
N LEU A 829 8.65 -23.90 -3.31
CA LEU A 829 7.40 -23.75 -4.08
C LEU A 829 6.63 -25.09 -4.15
N GLY A 830 5.32 -25.04 -3.89
CA GLY A 830 4.17 -25.85 -4.38
C GLY A 830 4.23 -27.37 -4.63
N LEU A 831 3.16 -28.09 -4.22
CA LEU A 831 2.27 -28.82 -5.14
C LEU A 831 0.95 -29.28 -4.49
N ALA A 832 -0.06 -29.46 -5.34
CA ALA A 832 -1.50 -29.65 -5.09
C ALA A 832 -1.93 -31.06 -4.62
N LEU A 833 -3.15 -31.17 -4.06
CA LEU A 833 -4.20 -32.08 -4.58
C LEU A 833 -5.59 -31.80 -3.97
N ALA A 834 -6.61 -31.88 -4.83
CA ALA A 834 -8.04 -31.89 -4.50
C ALA A 834 -8.51 -33.27 -4.03
N ALA A 835 -9.56 -33.33 -3.19
CA ALA A 835 -10.70 -34.27 -3.30
C ALA A 835 -11.72 -34.06 -2.16
N ALA A 836 -12.97 -34.40 -2.46
CA ALA A 836 -14.22 -34.12 -1.78
C ALA A 836 -14.58 -35.13 -0.64
N VAL A 837 -15.37 -34.66 0.35
CA VAL A 837 -16.67 -35.17 0.93
C VAL A 837 -16.83 -36.70 1.26
N PRO A 838 -17.67 -37.22 2.21
CA PRO A 838 -18.62 -36.64 3.19
C PRO A 838 -18.45 -37.12 4.66
N GLY A 839 -19.28 -36.59 5.56
CA GLY A 839 -19.33 -36.92 6.99
C GLY A 839 -19.91 -38.28 7.38
N ILE A 840 -19.99 -38.52 8.71
CA ILE A 840 -20.98 -39.36 9.41
C ILE A 840 -20.81 -39.18 10.93
N CYS A 841 -21.95 -39.14 11.61
CA CYS A 841 -22.20 -39.11 13.05
C CYS A 841 -21.38 -40.08 13.91
N ARG A 842 -21.09 -39.70 15.16
CA ARG A 842 -21.57 -40.44 16.35
C ARG A 842 -21.37 -39.69 17.68
N ARG A 843 -22.49 -39.59 18.39
CA ARG A 843 -22.73 -39.43 19.84
C ARG A 843 -21.56 -39.80 20.75
N ARG A 844 -21.35 -38.99 21.80
CA ARG A 844 -21.19 -39.50 23.18
C ARG A 844 -21.92 -38.59 24.16
N ALA A 845 -22.90 -39.17 24.83
CA ALA A 845 -23.51 -38.66 26.04
C ALA A 845 -22.64 -39.05 27.25
N GLY A 846 -22.69 -38.25 28.31
CA GLY A 846 -22.57 -38.78 29.68
C GLY A 846 -21.69 -37.99 30.66
N GLY A 847 -22.31 -37.02 31.36
CA GLY A 847 -22.30 -36.98 32.82
C GLY A 847 -21.17 -36.21 33.54
N PRO A 848 -21.40 -35.83 34.81
CA PRO A 848 -21.38 -34.41 35.21
C PRO A 848 -20.31 -34.06 36.24
N HIS A 849 -19.94 -32.78 36.30
CA HIS A 849 -19.62 -32.03 37.51
C HIS A 849 -19.82 -30.54 37.29
#